data_AF-A0A1Z9AZ74-F1
#
_entry.id   AF-A0A1Z9AZ74-F1
#
_cell.length_a   1.000
_cell.length_b   1.000
_cell.length_c   1.000
_cell.angle_alpha   90.00
_cell.angle_beta   90.00
_cell.angle_gamma   90.00
#
_symmetry.space_group_name_H-M   'P 1'
#
loop_
_entity.id
_entity.type
_entity.pdbx_description
1 polymer ?
#
loop_
_entity_poly.entity_id
_entity_poly.type
_entity_poly.pdbx_seq_one_letter_code
_entity_poly.pdbx_strand_id
1 'polypeptide(L)'
;MHEEILHQLGSSWDDLAPIPDGWVQSGLGQDYVAKMVAIVQEEFQESPLFVVKDPRVCRLVPFWLAVLGQLNADPLFVLPVRNPLEMAESLRKAESVDQQKALLIWLNSILTAEYACRGFPRSIVEYAQLLVDWRSALDKVSVDLGVSFTRMSRKAAAEIDAFLSSELRHEVVSPGELSVRSDVIDWVKLTFDWMRNAAAGKRVAVGKIDALRVAFAEAERVFGPVLAQAEFAREVADSAATELQEKVVELTESNDRLAGQIEPLGGEADALRLRVESREQQVGELINCIKLMLVWIASRAAGNKSSSDELQVLLEALDTSDSESIAEAALEGLRHYQTVLDAPGDRRRTQNALSWTGPMAEAQRVEGPASPSTDSELEDKVQRLEKQVGSREDELRVVQGQLDERQGILQQSLAELAEAEGRLDEQGADFARLSGDLDLATRREEQLAKDLEASRSEVLKASKDLQASQIQADGLLKEVQTFDQLVHQLRESEKRLTQQLQGARDWQSRAEEFEAISEQAQSNLSEIQEKSEHQVTEISALKSVISSHESQIRQQDESLAGERERAVQAQSDLASMQIRARQDESERLALRQRVSESDRELRMMQRSRSWRMMLPLRQLGRLARKMRLTRLLRPFARIMGLGK
;
A
#
# COMPACT_ATOMS: atom_id res chain seq x y z
N MET A 1 -2.17 15.18 22.47
CA MET A 1 -3.64 15.31 22.42
C MET A 1 -4.22 15.13 21.01
N HIS A 2 -3.77 15.80 19.95
CA HIS A 2 -4.32 15.53 18.60
C HIS A 2 -4.20 14.06 18.16
N GLU A 3 -3.05 13.42 18.40
CA GLU A 3 -2.87 11.99 18.12
C GLU A 3 -3.79 11.10 18.96
N GLU A 4 -3.95 11.45 20.24
CA GLU A 4 -4.86 10.76 21.15
C GLU A 4 -6.32 10.85 20.66
N ILE A 5 -6.76 12.03 20.21
CA ILE A 5 -8.09 12.22 19.60
C ILE A 5 -8.25 11.29 18.39
N LEU A 6 -7.30 11.29 17.46
CA LEU A 6 -7.37 10.46 16.26
C LEU A 6 -7.42 8.97 16.63
N HIS A 7 -6.55 8.53 17.54
CA HIS A 7 -6.50 7.14 18.01
C HIS A 7 -7.82 6.69 18.65
N GLN A 8 -8.43 7.54 19.51
CA GLN A 8 -9.74 7.24 20.12
C GLN A 8 -10.88 7.17 19.10
N LEU A 9 -10.72 7.83 17.94
CA LEU A 9 -11.65 7.76 16.82
C LEU A 9 -11.34 6.58 15.88
N GLY A 10 -10.34 5.74 16.20
CA GLY A 10 -9.91 4.62 15.36
C GLY A 10 -9.19 5.07 14.07
N SER A 11 -8.57 6.25 14.10
CA SER A 11 -7.88 6.86 12.96
C SER A 11 -6.45 7.26 13.34
N SER A 12 -5.62 7.60 12.36
CA SER A 12 -4.24 8.06 12.54
C SER A 12 -3.97 9.29 11.67
N TRP A 13 -2.82 9.94 11.82
CA TRP A 13 -2.53 11.14 11.03
C TRP A 13 -2.38 10.84 9.52
N ASP A 14 -1.99 9.62 9.16
CA ASP A 14 -1.75 9.12 7.81
C ASP A 14 -2.95 8.37 7.21
N ASP A 15 -4.04 8.24 7.97
CA ASP A 15 -5.30 7.64 7.54
C ASP A 15 -6.02 8.54 6.53
N LEU A 16 -6.47 7.92 5.44
CA LEU A 16 -7.19 8.57 4.35
C LEU A 16 -8.70 8.65 4.62
N ALA A 17 -9.22 7.86 5.56
CA ALA A 17 -10.63 7.82 5.88
C ALA A 17 -11.12 9.17 6.46
N PRO A 18 -12.37 9.56 6.16
CA PRO A 18 -12.96 10.73 6.79
C PRO A 18 -13.18 10.49 8.29
N ILE A 19 -13.00 11.53 9.09
CA ILE A 19 -13.37 11.48 10.52
C ILE A 19 -14.91 11.44 10.62
N PRO A 20 -15.50 10.59 11.50
CA PRO A 20 -16.95 10.45 11.60
C PRO A 20 -17.69 11.77 11.83
N ASP A 21 -18.71 12.07 11.03
CA ASP A 21 -19.51 13.28 11.21
C ASP A 21 -20.16 13.32 12.61
N GLY A 22 -20.23 14.51 13.20
CA GLY A 22 -20.89 14.71 14.49
C GLY A 22 -20.09 14.28 15.73
N TRP A 23 -18.87 13.76 15.58
CA TRP A 23 -18.05 13.27 16.70
C TRP A 23 -17.75 14.37 17.74
N VAL A 24 -17.59 15.62 17.29
CA VAL A 24 -17.32 16.77 18.17
C VAL A 24 -18.48 17.02 19.13
N GLN A 25 -19.71 16.72 18.72
CA GLN A 25 -20.93 16.87 19.52
C GLN A 25 -21.15 15.70 20.49
N SER A 26 -20.38 14.61 20.38
CA SER A 26 -20.42 13.50 21.34
C SER A 26 -19.87 13.91 22.72
N GLY A 27 -20.17 13.14 23.76
CA GLY A 27 -19.60 13.37 25.09
C GLY A 27 -18.06 13.38 25.08
N LEU A 28 -17.46 12.42 24.37
CA LEU A 28 -16.00 12.35 24.18
C LEU A 28 -15.46 13.61 23.48
N GLY A 29 -16.14 14.07 22.43
CA GLY A 29 -15.77 15.29 21.70
C GLY A 29 -15.80 16.53 22.60
N GLN A 30 -16.88 16.69 23.38
CA GLN A 30 -17.02 17.81 24.33
C GLN A 30 -15.96 17.79 25.43
N ASP A 31 -15.59 16.61 25.94
CA ASP A 31 -14.51 16.47 26.92
C ASP A 31 -13.16 16.94 26.35
N TYR A 32 -12.83 16.56 25.12
CA TYR A 32 -11.61 17.04 24.46
C TYR A 32 -11.65 18.52 24.11
N VAL A 33 -12.81 19.06 23.75
CA VAL A 33 -12.98 20.50 23.52
C VAL A 33 -12.68 21.25 24.81
N ALA A 34 -13.26 20.84 25.95
CA ALA A 34 -13.02 21.47 27.24
C ALA A 34 -11.54 21.41 27.65
N LYS A 35 -10.88 20.26 27.44
CA LYS A 35 -9.43 20.11 27.69
C LYS A 35 -8.60 21.06 26.82
N MET A 36 -8.90 21.16 25.53
CA MET A 36 -8.18 22.05 24.61
C MET A 36 -8.39 23.52 24.94
N VAL A 37 -9.62 23.90 25.31
CA VAL A 37 -9.92 25.27 25.77
C VAL A 37 -9.04 25.64 26.96
N ALA A 38 -8.92 24.76 27.96
CA ALA A 38 -8.05 25.00 29.11
C ALA A 38 -6.58 25.17 28.71
N ILE A 39 -6.07 24.30 27.82
CA ILE A 39 -4.68 24.38 27.32
C ILE A 39 -4.45 25.70 26.58
N VAL A 40 -5.36 26.10 25.68
CA VAL A 40 -5.21 27.34 24.90
C VAL A 40 -5.27 28.56 25.82
N GLN A 41 -6.14 28.57 26.83
CA GLN A 41 -6.20 29.65 27.83
C GLN A 41 -4.92 29.74 28.66
N GLU A 42 -4.36 28.61 29.06
CA GLU A 42 -3.11 28.57 29.83
C GLU A 42 -1.91 29.06 29.02
N GLU A 43 -1.78 28.59 27.78
CA GLU A 43 -0.64 28.89 26.89
C GLU A 43 -0.67 30.32 26.36
N PHE A 44 -1.85 30.84 25.99
CA PHE A 44 -1.97 32.12 25.29
C PHE A 44 -2.53 33.26 26.16
N GLN A 45 -3.06 32.96 27.34
CA GLN A 45 -3.53 33.94 28.33
C GLN A 45 -4.40 35.04 27.70
N GLU A 46 -4.09 36.31 27.95
CA GLU A 46 -4.80 37.48 27.40
C GLU A 46 -4.27 37.93 26.03
N SER A 47 -3.56 37.06 25.28
CA SER A 47 -3.04 37.44 23.97
C SER A 47 -4.20 37.75 22.99
N PRO A 48 -4.25 38.96 22.40
CA PRO A 48 -5.33 39.34 21.48
C PRO A 48 -5.23 38.64 20.11
N LEU A 49 -4.08 38.03 19.81
CA LEU A 49 -3.85 37.23 18.61
C LEU A 49 -2.91 36.08 18.97
N PHE A 50 -3.33 34.86 18.72
CA PHE A 50 -2.50 33.68 18.91
C PHE A 50 -2.50 32.81 17.65
N VAL A 51 -1.47 31.97 17.53
CA VAL A 51 -1.29 31.08 16.38
C VAL A 51 -1.11 29.67 16.89
N VAL A 52 -1.95 28.76 16.41
CA VAL A 52 -1.78 27.33 16.61
C VAL A 52 -1.35 26.72 15.28
N LYS A 53 -0.26 25.95 15.31
CA LYS A 53 0.18 25.16 14.17
C LYS A 53 0.36 23.71 14.58
N ASP A 54 -0.38 22.83 13.91
CA ASP A 54 -0.16 21.38 13.90
C ASP A 54 -0.60 20.89 12.52
N PRO A 55 0.21 20.06 11.81
CA PRO A 55 -0.19 19.50 10.52
C PRO A 55 -1.55 18.79 10.56
N ARG A 56 -1.91 18.15 11.69
CA ARG A 56 -3.14 17.37 11.90
C ARG A 56 -4.39 18.26 12.01
N VAL A 57 -4.23 19.58 12.19
CA VAL A 57 -5.36 20.53 12.19
C VAL A 57 -6.15 20.45 10.89
N CYS A 58 -5.53 20.10 9.76
CA CYS A 58 -6.23 19.92 8.49
C CYS A 58 -7.40 18.92 8.57
N ARG A 59 -7.29 17.90 9.42
CA ARG A 59 -8.35 16.91 9.67
C ARG A 59 -9.29 17.31 10.82
N LEU A 60 -8.80 18.14 11.74
CA LEU A 60 -9.49 18.51 13.00
C LEU A 60 -10.08 19.93 12.97
N VAL A 61 -10.27 20.55 11.80
CA VAL A 61 -10.86 21.89 11.70
C VAL A 61 -12.22 22.00 12.41
N PRO A 62 -13.18 21.06 12.26
CA PRO A 62 -14.46 21.15 12.98
C PRO A 62 -14.31 21.15 14.50
N PHE A 63 -13.33 20.42 15.03
CA PHE A 63 -12.99 20.42 16.46
C PHE A 63 -12.42 21.78 16.89
N TRP A 64 -11.48 22.33 16.13
CA TRP A 64 -10.91 23.65 16.41
C TRP A 64 -11.96 24.76 16.33
N LEU A 65 -12.93 24.69 15.42
CA LEU A 65 -14.03 25.64 15.39
C LEU A 65 -14.88 25.59 16.67
N ALA A 66 -15.11 24.40 17.25
CA ALA A 66 -15.81 24.28 18.52
C ALA A 66 -14.99 24.84 19.69
N VAL A 67 -13.68 24.59 19.73
CA VAL A 67 -12.76 25.16 20.73
C VAL A 67 -12.74 26.69 20.65
N LEU A 68 -12.54 27.24 19.46
CA LEU A 68 -12.50 28.70 19.24
C LEU A 68 -13.84 29.35 19.56
N GLY A 69 -14.95 28.66 19.28
CA GLY A 69 -16.30 29.10 19.67
C GLY A 69 -16.46 29.23 21.19
N GLN A 70 -15.94 28.29 21.99
CA GLN A 70 -15.98 28.40 23.46
C GLN A 70 -15.06 29.51 24.00
N LEU A 71 -13.98 29.81 23.28
CA LEU A 71 -13.06 30.90 23.61
C LEU A 71 -13.56 32.28 23.14
N ASN A 72 -14.65 32.34 22.37
CA ASN A 72 -15.09 33.53 21.64
C ASN A 72 -13.97 34.16 20.78
N ALA A 73 -13.15 33.32 20.16
CA ALA A 73 -12.06 33.73 19.28
C ALA A 73 -12.47 33.59 17.82
N ASP A 74 -12.15 34.60 16.99
CA ASP A 74 -12.42 34.57 15.56
C ASP A 74 -11.43 33.64 14.83
N PRO A 75 -11.89 32.61 14.10
CA PRO A 75 -11.02 31.70 13.38
C PRO A 75 -10.44 32.34 12.12
N LEU A 76 -9.11 32.33 12.01
CA LEU A 76 -8.36 32.82 10.85
C LEU A 76 -7.45 31.71 10.33
N PHE A 77 -7.53 31.39 9.03
CA PHE A 77 -6.83 30.22 8.47
C PHE A 77 -5.69 30.63 7.54
N VAL A 78 -4.51 30.05 7.77
CA VAL A 78 -3.39 30.10 6.81
C VAL A 78 -3.17 28.69 6.26
N LEU A 79 -3.29 28.54 4.95
CA LEU A 79 -3.10 27.26 4.25
C LEU A 79 -1.76 27.30 3.48
N PRO A 80 -0.68 26.78 4.09
CA PRO A 80 0.58 26.65 3.38
C PRO A 80 0.48 25.51 2.35
N VAL A 81 0.83 25.81 1.10
CA VAL A 81 0.93 24.79 0.04
C VAL A 81 2.39 24.58 -0.36
N ARG A 82 2.80 23.32 -0.40
CA ARG A 82 4.13 22.87 -0.88
C ARG A 82 3.95 21.92 -2.05
N ASN A 83 4.98 21.83 -2.90
CA ASN A 83 5.02 20.85 -3.98
C ASN A 83 4.81 19.42 -3.39
N PRO A 84 3.83 18.66 -3.90
CA PRO A 84 3.52 17.32 -3.39
C PRO A 84 4.70 16.34 -3.46
N LEU A 85 5.59 16.47 -4.45
CA LEU A 85 6.77 15.60 -4.56
C LEU A 85 7.79 15.89 -3.47
N GLU A 86 8.01 17.16 -3.13
CA GLU A 86 8.89 17.53 -2.02
C GLU A 86 8.31 17.08 -0.67
N MET A 87 6.98 17.10 -0.54
CA MET A 87 6.30 16.63 0.66
C MET A 87 6.44 15.10 0.79
N ALA A 88 6.20 14.37 -0.31
CA ALA A 88 6.35 12.92 -0.34
C ALA A 88 7.77 12.46 0.01
N GLU A 89 8.80 13.12 -0.55
CA GLU A 89 10.18 12.81 -0.22
C GLU A 89 10.54 13.14 1.24
N SER A 90 9.99 14.24 1.77
CA SER A 90 10.15 14.60 3.18
C SER A 90 9.54 13.55 4.13
N LEU A 91 8.35 13.03 3.82
CA LEU A 91 7.71 11.98 4.62
C LEU A 91 8.42 10.64 4.50
N ARG A 92 8.91 10.29 3.31
CA ARG A 92 9.69 9.07 3.10
C ARG A 92 10.94 9.04 3.98
N LYS A 93 11.67 10.16 4.07
CA LYS A 93 12.88 10.26 4.91
C LYS A 93 12.58 10.27 6.41
N ALA A 94 11.49 10.92 6.83
CA ALA A 94 11.19 11.11 8.25
C ALA A 94 10.42 9.92 8.85
N GLU A 95 9.45 9.38 8.13
CA GLU A 95 8.43 8.46 8.66
C GLU A 95 8.39 7.12 7.87
N SER A 96 9.32 6.90 6.94
CA SER A 96 9.36 5.70 6.07
C SER A 96 8.07 5.43 5.29
N VAL A 97 7.28 6.47 4.99
CA VAL A 97 6.03 6.35 4.23
C VAL A 97 6.32 6.18 2.75
N ASP A 98 5.61 5.24 2.11
CA ASP A 98 5.67 5.04 0.66
C ASP A 98 5.27 6.32 -0.10
N GLN A 99 5.93 6.56 -1.24
CA GLN A 99 5.73 7.78 -2.02
C GLN A 99 4.26 7.96 -2.46
N GLN A 100 3.59 6.88 -2.89
CA GLN A 100 2.21 6.96 -3.36
C GLN A 100 1.25 7.26 -2.20
N LYS A 101 1.44 6.60 -1.05
CA LYS A 101 0.67 6.90 0.17
C LYS A 101 0.89 8.35 0.60
N ALA A 102 2.13 8.85 0.58
CA ALA A 102 2.45 10.22 0.93
C ALA A 102 1.77 11.27 0.01
N LEU A 103 1.67 10.99 -1.29
CA LEU A 103 0.93 11.84 -2.24
C LEU A 103 -0.59 11.85 -1.95
N LEU A 104 -1.17 10.74 -1.52
CA LEU A 104 -2.58 10.66 -1.13
C LEU A 104 -2.84 11.38 0.19
N ILE A 105 -1.94 11.26 1.18
CA ILE A 105 -2.01 12.02 2.44
C ILE A 105 -1.97 13.52 2.16
N TRP A 106 -1.07 13.95 1.28
CA TRP A 106 -1.02 15.34 0.82
C TRP A 106 -2.35 15.80 0.24
N LEU A 107 -2.89 15.02 -0.71
CA LEU A 107 -4.13 15.34 -1.41
C LEU A 107 -5.30 15.46 -0.41
N ASN A 108 -5.47 14.46 0.45
CA ASN A 108 -6.53 14.44 1.44
C ASN A 108 -6.44 15.63 2.40
N SER A 109 -5.23 15.93 2.88
CA SER A 109 -4.96 17.06 3.79
C SER A 109 -5.36 18.40 3.17
N ILE A 110 -5.00 18.63 1.90
CA ILE A 110 -5.31 19.88 1.20
C ILE A 110 -6.81 19.99 0.92
N LEU A 111 -7.45 18.93 0.41
CA LEU A 111 -8.89 18.96 0.11
C LEU A 111 -9.73 19.18 1.36
N THR A 112 -9.37 18.51 2.46
CA THR A 112 -10.10 18.60 3.73
C THR A 112 -9.90 19.98 4.35
N ALA A 113 -8.67 20.49 4.43
CA ALA A 113 -8.39 21.81 4.97
C ALA A 113 -9.06 22.91 4.14
N GLU A 114 -8.94 22.86 2.81
CA GLU A 114 -9.53 23.86 1.92
C GLU A 114 -11.04 23.91 2.08
N TYR A 115 -11.72 22.76 2.11
CA TYR A 115 -13.16 22.69 2.25
C TYR A 115 -13.62 23.18 3.65
N ALA A 116 -12.98 22.70 4.71
CA ALA A 116 -13.40 22.97 6.09
C ALA A 116 -13.18 24.43 6.53
N CYS A 117 -12.25 25.15 5.89
CA CYS A 117 -12.02 26.57 6.17
C CYS A 117 -12.89 27.52 5.35
N ARG A 118 -13.74 27.02 4.43
CA ARG A 118 -14.64 27.88 3.64
C ARG A 118 -15.63 28.59 4.56
N GLY A 119 -15.96 29.85 4.23
CA GLY A 119 -16.82 30.70 5.04
C GLY A 119 -16.09 31.52 6.10
N PHE A 120 -14.80 31.27 6.32
CA PHE A 120 -13.94 32.03 7.22
C PHE A 120 -12.84 32.79 6.47
N PRO A 121 -12.26 33.86 7.05
CA PRO A 121 -11.08 34.51 6.49
C PRO A 121 -9.93 33.53 6.34
N ARG A 122 -9.34 33.47 5.14
CA ARG A 122 -8.31 32.48 4.81
C ARG A 122 -7.28 33.04 3.83
N SER A 123 -6.01 32.69 4.04
CA SER A 123 -4.91 33.00 3.12
C SER A 123 -4.19 31.73 2.70
N ILE A 124 -4.10 31.49 1.39
CA ILE A 124 -3.29 30.41 0.82
C ILE A 124 -1.91 30.97 0.48
N VAL A 125 -0.84 30.32 0.96
CA VAL A 125 0.54 30.78 0.81
C VAL A 125 1.40 29.65 0.27
N GLU A 126 2.14 29.90 -0.82
CA GLU A 126 3.08 28.92 -1.36
C GLU A 126 4.38 28.93 -0.55
N TYR A 127 4.79 27.76 -0.06
CA TYR A 127 5.99 27.59 0.77
C TYR A 127 7.26 28.10 0.07
N ALA A 128 7.38 27.84 -1.24
CA ALA A 128 8.50 28.34 -2.03
C ALA A 128 8.53 29.88 -2.07
N GLN A 129 7.38 30.53 -2.19
CA GLN A 129 7.29 31.99 -2.20
C GLN A 129 7.60 32.59 -0.83
N LEU A 130 7.18 31.93 0.26
CA LEU A 130 7.51 32.34 1.63
C LEU A 130 9.03 32.40 1.85
N LEU A 131 9.78 31.43 1.34
CA LEU A 131 11.24 31.39 1.49
C LEU A 131 11.97 32.40 0.59
N VAL A 132 11.40 32.75 -0.57
CA VAL A 132 11.98 33.72 -1.49
C VAL A 132 11.70 35.15 -1.04
N ASP A 133 10.47 35.44 -0.63
CA ASP A 133 10.03 36.77 -0.19
C ASP A 133 8.93 36.65 0.87
N TRP A 134 9.36 36.44 2.11
CA TRP A 134 8.45 36.32 3.24
C TRP A 134 7.70 37.61 3.55
N ARG A 135 8.23 38.77 3.14
CA ARG A 135 7.60 40.08 3.40
C ARG A 135 6.33 40.20 2.58
N SER A 136 6.41 39.96 1.28
CA SER A 136 5.22 39.93 0.40
C SER A 136 4.23 38.85 0.83
N ALA A 137 4.71 37.69 1.31
CA ALA A 137 3.85 36.63 1.82
C ALA A 137 3.07 37.06 3.09
N LEU A 138 3.74 37.72 4.05
CA LEU A 138 3.07 38.23 5.25
C LEU A 138 2.15 39.42 4.97
N ASP A 139 2.52 40.31 4.04
CA ASP A 139 1.63 41.40 3.61
C ASP A 139 0.34 40.86 3.01
N LYS A 140 0.44 39.80 2.19
CA LYS A 140 -0.73 39.10 1.68
C LYS A 140 -1.57 38.49 2.79
N VAL A 141 -0.96 37.79 3.76
CA VAL A 141 -1.67 37.20 4.90
C VAL A 141 -2.38 38.28 5.73
N SER A 142 -1.71 39.41 5.98
CA SER A 142 -2.27 40.58 6.66
C SER A 142 -3.53 41.10 5.97
N VAL A 143 -3.48 41.27 4.65
CA VAL A 143 -4.61 41.72 3.83
C VAL A 143 -5.74 40.70 3.77
N ASP A 144 -5.43 39.43 3.50
CA ASP A 144 -6.43 38.36 3.34
C ASP A 144 -7.21 38.10 4.64
N LEU A 145 -6.53 38.19 5.79
CA LEU A 145 -7.11 37.91 7.10
C LEU A 145 -7.60 39.17 7.84
N GLY A 146 -7.27 40.36 7.35
CA GLY A 146 -7.62 41.63 8.00
C GLY A 146 -6.91 41.84 9.34
N VAL A 147 -5.71 41.30 9.52
CA VAL A 147 -4.93 41.40 10.77
C VAL A 147 -3.76 42.36 10.64
N SER A 148 -3.43 43.06 11.71
CA SER A 148 -2.24 43.93 11.76
C SER A 148 -1.15 43.31 12.63
N PHE A 149 0.01 43.05 12.03
CA PHE A 149 1.17 42.53 12.76
C PHE A 149 1.91 43.67 13.49
N THR A 150 1.61 43.85 14.77
CA THR A 150 2.12 44.95 15.61
C THR A 150 3.65 44.95 15.77
N ARG A 151 4.32 43.79 15.68
CA ARG A 151 5.78 43.64 15.81
C ARG A 151 6.52 43.65 14.47
N MET A 152 6.04 44.32 13.43
CA MET A 152 6.76 44.44 12.13
C MET A 152 7.81 45.57 12.14
N SER A 153 8.78 45.47 13.05
CA SER A 153 9.92 46.41 13.11
C SER A 153 11.10 45.94 12.26
N ARG A 154 12.07 46.82 11.97
CA ARG A 154 13.33 46.43 11.30
C ARG A 154 14.08 45.33 12.05
N LYS A 155 13.99 45.32 13.39
CA LYS A 155 14.59 44.27 14.24
C LYS A 155 13.91 42.92 14.01
N ALA A 156 12.57 42.89 14.04
CA ALA A 156 11.82 41.67 13.77
C ALA A 156 12.06 41.14 12.35
N ALA A 157 12.17 42.04 11.37
CA ALA A 157 12.51 41.65 10.01
C ALA A 157 13.89 40.97 9.93
N ALA A 158 14.90 41.50 10.62
CA ALA A 158 16.22 40.87 10.68
C ALA A 158 16.21 39.52 11.44
N GLU A 159 15.40 39.41 12.51
CA GLU A 159 15.19 38.14 13.22
C GLU A 159 14.55 37.08 12.31
N ILE A 160 13.56 37.46 11.51
CA ILE A 160 12.89 36.58 10.55
C ILE A 160 13.84 36.20 9.40
N ASP A 161 14.61 37.15 8.85
CA ASP A 161 15.62 36.85 7.81
C ASP A 161 16.67 35.86 8.31
N ALA A 162 17.11 35.98 9.57
CA ALA A 162 18.07 35.05 10.18
C ALA A 162 17.45 33.67 10.48
N PHE A 163 16.16 33.61 10.77
CA PHE A 163 15.43 32.37 11.04
C PHE A 163 15.10 31.59 9.75
N LEU A 164 14.64 32.29 8.71
CA LEU A 164 14.28 31.71 7.43
C LEU A 164 15.55 31.40 6.61
N SER A 165 16.30 30.38 7.02
CA SER A 165 17.38 29.83 6.21
C SER A 165 16.81 29.02 5.05
N SER A 166 17.27 29.29 3.82
CA SER A 166 16.98 28.47 2.64
C SER A 166 17.44 27.01 2.78
N GLU A 167 18.32 26.73 3.75
CA GLU A 167 18.83 25.39 4.08
C GLU A 167 17.72 24.46 4.61
N LEU A 168 16.61 25.01 5.11
CA LEU A 168 15.46 24.22 5.57
C LEU A 168 14.61 23.65 4.40
N ARG A 169 14.86 24.07 3.15
CA ARG A 169 14.27 23.47 1.95
C ARG A 169 15.25 22.48 1.34
N HIS A 170 15.30 21.30 1.93
CA HIS A 170 16.19 20.21 1.51
C HIS A 170 15.85 19.64 0.13
N GLU A 171 14.59 19.76 -0.31
CA GLU A 171 14.09 19.22 -1.58
C GLU A 171 13.53 20.35 -2.44
N VAL A 172 14.07 20.52 -3.64
CA VAL A 172 13.62 21.51 -4.62
C VAL A 172 13.18 20.77 -5.87
N VAL A 173 11.87 20.68 -6.07
CA VAL A 173 11.29 20.09 -7.29
C VAL A 173 10.59 21.19 -8.06
N SER A 174 10.91 21.31 -9.35
CA SER A 174 10.30 22.34 -10.18
C SER A 174 8.80 22.04 -10.40
N PRO A 175 7.92 23.04 -10.42
CA PRO A 175 6.49 22.80 -10.69
C PRO A 175 6.22 22.16 -12.05
N GLY A 176 7.09 22.39 -13.05
CA GLY A 176 7.00 21.76 -14.36
C GLY A 176 7.27 20.25 -14.31
N GLU A 177 8.16 19.80 -13.43
CA GLU A 177 8.48 18.37 -13.27
C GLU A 177 7.29 17.56 -12.77
N LEU A 178 6.51 18.11 -11.83
CA LEU A 178 5.26 17.48 -11.36
C LEU A 178 4.25 17.26 -12.48
N SER A 179 4.08 18.25 -13.38
CA SER A 179 3.08 18.16 -14.45
C SER A 179 3.37 17.05 -15.48
N VAL A 180 4.65 16.69 -15.65
CA VAL A 180 5.10 15.73 -16.68
C VAL A 180 5.22 14.29 -16.12
N ARG A 181 5.28 14.11 -14.79
CA ARG A 181 5.37 12.78 -14.17
C ARG A 181 4.12 11.94 -14.42
N SER A 182 4.30 10.79 -15.06
CA SER A 182 3.23 9.84 -15.39
C SER A 182 2.82 8.97 -14.19
N ASP A 183 3.69 8.84 -13.20
CA ASP A 183 3.49 8.06 -11.99
C ASP A 183 2.75 8.82 -10.87
N VAL A 184 2.53 10.13 -11.05
CA VAL A 184 1.70 10.96 -10.16
C VAL A 184 0.30 11.08 -10.76
N ILE A 185 -0.72 10.75 -9.96
CA ILE A 185 -2.12 10.84 -10.37
C ILE A 185 -2.54 12.29 -10.67
N ASP A 186 -3.43 12.46 -11.64
CA ASP A 186 -3.84 13.79 -12.10
C ASP A 186 -4.60 14.58 -11.02
N TRP A 187 -5.21 13.90 -10.05
CA TRP A 187 -5.87 14.56 -8.91
C TRP A 187 -4.91 15.39 -8.08
N VAL A 188 -3.68 14.89 -7.87
CA VAL A 188 -2.62 15.61 -7.13
C VAL A 188 -2.18 16.83 -7.93
N LYS A 189 -1.93 16.67 -9.24
CA LYS A 189 -1.51 17.76 -10.12
C LYS A 189 -2.56 18.86 -10.20
N LEU A 190 -3.82 18.50 -10.43
CA LEU A 190 -4.94 19.43 -10.51
C LEU A 190 -5.08 20.22 -9.20
N THR A 191 -5.03 19.53 -8.06
CA THR A 191 -5.14 20.17 -6.74
C THR A 191 -3.97 21.12 -6.48
N PHE A 192 -2.74 20.73 -6.84
CA PHE A 192 -1.57 21.60 -6.67
C PHE A 192 -1.66 22.84 -7.55
N ASP A 193 -2.00 22.68 -8.83
CA ASP A 193 -2.18 23.81 -9.75
C ASP A 193 -3.32 24.73 -9.31
N TRP A 194 -4.41 24.17 -8.77
CA TRP A 194 -5.50 24.94 -8.20
C TRP A 194 -5.03 25.79 -7.01
N MET A 195 -4.34 25.17 -6.04
CA MET A 195 -3.83 25.85 -4.85
C MET A 195 -2.79 26.92 -5.21
N ARG A 196 -1.92 26.65 -6.19
CA ARG A 196 -0.90 27.62 -6.64
C ARG A 196 -1.51 28.84 -7.32
N ASN A 197 -2.54 28.62 -8.16
CA ASN A 197 -3.27 29.73 -8.79
C ASN A 197 -4.06 30.54 -7.75
N ALA A 198 -4.64 29.88 -6.74
CA ALA A 198 -5.31 30.55 -5.63
C ALA A 198 -4.32 31.36 -4.76
N ALA A 199 -3.14 30.80 -4.47
CA ALA A 199 -2.06 31.50 -3.75
C ALA A 199 -1.57 32.75 -4.51
N ALA A 200 -1.57 32.71 -5.84
CA ALA A 200 -1.25 33.85 -6.70
C ALA A 200 -2.39 34.88 -6.83
N GLY A 201 -3.50 34.73 -6.09
CA GLY A 201 -4.64 35.65 -6.13
C GLY A 201 -5.50 35.55 -7.40
N LYS A 202 -5.32 34.50 -8.21
CA LYS A 202 -6.14 34.30 -9.41
C LYS A 202 -7.52 33.74 -9.03
N ARG A 203 -8.55 34.14 -9.78
CA ARG A 203 -9.88 33.55 -9.64
C ARG A 203 -9.86 32.11 -10.15
N VAL A 204 -10.03 31.15 -9.23
CA VAL A 204 -10.08 29.72 -9.53
C VAL A 204 -11.51 29.19 -9.41
N ALA A 205 -11.90 28.28 -10.30
CA ALA A 205 -13.21 27.66 -10.26
C ALA A 205 -13.29 26.59 -9.16
N VAL A 206 -14.23 26.74 -8.23
CA VAL A 206 -14.37 25.85 -7.06
C VAL A 206 -15.01 24.51 -7.43
N GLY A 207 -15.88 24.48 -8.45
CA GLY A 207 -16.61 23.26 -8.82
C GLY A 207 -15.70 22.07 -9.19
N LYS A 208 -14.50 22.31 -9.75
CA LYS A 208 -13.55 21.24 -10.07
C LYS A 208 -12.95 20.60 -8.82
N ILE A 209 -12.59 21.40 -7.81
CA ILE A 209 -12.00 20.86 -6.58
C ILE A 209 -13.05 20.17 -5.72
N ASP A 210 -14.30 20.65 -5.76
CA ASP A 210 -15.43 20.00 -5.10
C ASP A 210 -15.76 18.64 -5.71
N ALA A 211 -15.82 18.56 -7.03
CA ALA A 211 -16.03 17.28 -7.72
C ALA A 211 -14.91 16.28 -7.40
N LEU A 212 -13.66 16.73 -7.34
CA LEU A 212 -12.52 15.89 -6.96
C LEU A 212 -12.64 15.41 -5.52
N ARG A 213 -12.97 16.28 -4.56
CA ARG A 213 -13.18 15.89 -3.16
C ARG A 213 -14.27 14.83 -3.01
N VAL A 214 -15.39 14.97 -3.73
CA VAL A 214 -16.47 13.97 -3.74
C VAL A 214 -15.97 12.65 -4.34
N ALA A 215 -15.30 12.69 -5.49
CA ALA A 215 -14.75 11.49 -6.13
C ALA A 215 -13.71 10.78 -5.23
N PHE A 216 -12.88 11.54 -4.50
CA PHE A 216 -11.93 11.00 -3.53
C PHE A 216 -12.63 10.30 -2.37
N ALA A 217 -13.67 10.92 -1.80
CA ALA A 217 -14.48 10.31 -0.74
C ALA A 217 -15.22 9.04 -1.24
N GLU A 218 -15.72 9.02 -2.48
CA GLU A 218 -16.31 7.82 -3.07
C GLU A 218 -15.30 6.71 -3.27
N ALA A 219 -14.08 7.04 -3.73
CA ALA A 219 -13.00 6.07 -3.87
C ALA A 219 -12.59 5.49 -2.51
N GLU A 220 -12.45 6.32 -1.49
CA GLU A 220 -12.18 5.88 -0.12
C GLU A 220 -13.30 4.96 0.39
N ARG A 221 -14.59 5.30 0.18
CA ARG A 221 -15.71 4.44 0.61
C ARG A 221 -15.68 3.05 -0.04
N VAL A 222 -15.14 2.94 -1.25
CA VAL A 222 -15.06 1.68 -2.01
C VAL A 222 -13.81 0.88 -1.65
N PHE A 223 -12.65 1.53 -1.61
CA PHE A 223 -11.34 0.86 -1.45
C PHE A 223 -10.82 0.89 -0.02
N GLY A 224 -11.26 1.85 0.80
CA GLY A 224 -10.86 2.06 2.19
C GLY A 224 -11.00 0.80 3.05
N PRO A 225 -12.14 0.08 3.04
CA PRO A 225 -12.27 -1.17 3.81
C PRO A 225 -11.24 -2.25 3.42
N VAL A 226 -10.89 -2.33 2.13
CA VAL A 226 -9.89 -3.29 1.63
C VAL A 226 -8.49 -2.86 2.06
N LEU A 227 -8.17 -1.56 1.98
CA LEU A 227 -6.90 -1.02 2.47
C LEU A 227 -6.76 -1.23 3.98
N ALA A 228 -7.80 -0.93 4.75
CA ALA A 228 -7.78 -1.09 6.21
C ALA A 228 -7.60 -2.57 6.60
N GLN A 229 -8.25 -3.50 5.90
CA GLN A 229 -8.04 -4.94 6.13
C GLN A 229 -6.61 -5.36 5.80
N ALA A 230 -6.03 -4.83 4.71
CA ALA A 230 -4.65 -5.12 4.32
C ALA A 230 -3.64 -4.54 5.33
N GLU A 231 -3.86 -3.32 5.80
CA GLU A 231 -3.02 -2.68 6.82
C GLU A 231 -3.09 -3.44 8.15
N PHE A 232 -4.30 -3.82 8.60
CA PHE A 232 -4.48 -4.63 9.80
C PHE A 232 -3.83 -6.02 9.67
N ALA A 233 -4.02 -6.70 8.54
CA ALA A 233 -3.39 -7.99 8.30
C ALA A 233 -1.86 -7.90 8.31
N ARG A 234 -1.30 -6.81 7.75
CA ARG A 234 0.13 -6.53 7.80
C ARG A 234 0.61 -6.29 9.23
N GLU A 235 -0.10 -5.49 10.02
CA GLU A 235 0.27 -5.21 11.41
C GLU A 235 0.26 -6.49 12.29
N VAL A 236 -0.74 -7.35 12.10
CA VAL A 236 -0.79 -8.67 12.75
C VAL A 236 0.37 -9.55 12.30
N ALA A 237 0.69 -9.57 11.01
CA ALA A 237 1.80 -10.33 10.48
C ALA A 237 3.16 -9.83 11.00
N ASP A 238 3.37 -8.51 11.04
CA ASP A 238 4.60 -7.87 11.54
C ASP A 238 4.78 -8.15 13.04
N SER A 239 3.69 -8.10 13.82
CA SER A 239 3.69 -8.44 15.25
C SER A 239 4.04 -9.91 15.47
N ALA A 240 3.39 -10.82 14.73
CA ALA A 240 3.68 -12.25 14.81
C ALA A 240 5.12 -12.59 14.37
N ALA A 241 5.62 -11.93 13.33
CA ALA A 241 7.00 -12.09 12.88
C ALA A 241 8.00 -11.62 13.94
N THR A 242 7.72 -10.51 14.62
CA THR A 242 8.56 -10.00 15.71
C THR A 242 8.58 -10.96 16.90
N GLU A 243 7.41 -11.46 17.33
CA GLU A 243 7.31 -12.44 18.42
C GLU A 243 8.05 -13.75 18.09
N LEU A 244 7.89 -14.26 16.86
CA LEU A 244 8.61 -15.44 16.40
C LEU A 244 10.13 -15.20 16.37
N GLN A 245 10.57 -14.01 15.97
CA GLN A 245 11.98 -13.66 15.92
C GLN A 245 12.60 -13.58 17.32
N GLU A 246 11.91 -12.98 18.29
CA GLU A 246 12.32 -12.98 19.70
C GLU A 246 12.42 -14.41 20.24
N LYS A 247 11.43 -15.26 19.95
CA LYS A 247 11.42 -16.66 20.37
C LYS A 247 12.55 -17.48 19.74
N VAL A 248 12.89 -17.23 18.47
CA VAL A 248 14.03 -17.87 17.82
C VAL A 248 15.34 -17.46 18.51
N VAL A 249 15.51 -16.19 18.88
CA VAL A 249 16.68 -15.72 19.64
C VAL A 249 16.76 -16.42 21.00
N GLU A 250 15.67 -16.42 21.77
CA GLU A 250 15.61 -17.05 23.10
C GLU A 250 15.96 -18.55 23.05
N LEU A 251 15.36 -19.30 22.12
CA LEU A 251 15.63 -20.73 21.98
C LEU A 251 17.06 -21.01 21.49
N THR A 252 17.62 -20.12 20.66
CA THR A 252 19.02 -20.24 20.21
C THR A 252 19.98 -20.06 21.38
N GLU A 253 19.76 -19.04 22.21
CA GLU A 253 20.55 -18.84 23.43
C GLU A 253 20.43 -20.01 24.41
N SER A 254 19.24 -20.58 24.57
CA SER A 254 19.02 -21.78 25.40
C SER A 254 19.81 -22.98 24.88
N ASN A 255 19.79 -23.20 23.56
CA ASN A 255 20.59 -24.25 22.91
C ASN A 255 22.09 -24.08 23.16
N ASP A 256 22.61 -22.87 23.04
CA ASP A 256 24.03 -22.59 23.27
C ASP A 256 24.41 -22.84 24.75
N ARG A 257 23.51 -22.51 25.69
CA ARG A 257 23.71 -22.82 27.12
C ARG A 257 23.75 -24.32 27.39
N LEU A 258 22.80 -25.08 26.83
CA LEU A 258 22.76 -26.54 27.00
C LEU A 258 23.99 -27.21 26.36
N ALA A 259 24.39 -26.77 25.16
CA ALA A 259 25.60 -27.25 24.50
C ALA A 259 26.85 -26.98 25.35
N GLY A 260 26.98 -25.78 25.92
CA GLY A 260 28.08 -25.42 26.82
C GLY A 260 28.07 -26.16 28.17
N GLN A 261 26.95 -26.75 28.58
CA GLN A 261 26.88 -27.61 29.78
C GLN A 261 27.24 -29.07 29.48
N ILE A 262 26.95 -29.56 28.27
CA ILE A 262 27.25 -30.95 27.87
C ILE A 262 28.75 -31.14 27.64
N GLU A 263 29.43 -30.19 26.98
CA GLU A 263 30.86 -30.27 26.67
C GLU A 263 31.76 -30.58 27.89
N PRO A 264 31.66 -29.86 29.03
CA PRO A 264 32.47 -30.17 30.21
C PRO A 264 32.07 -31.48 30.89
N LEU A 265 30.79 -31.87 30.86
CA LEU A 265 30.32 -33.13 31.45
C LEU A 265 30.83 -34.35 30.66
N GLY A 266 30.87 -34.27 29.33
CA GLY A 266 31.48 -35.31 28.50
C GLY A 266 32.98 -35.46 28.79
N GLY A 267 33.69 -34.34 28.95
CA GLY A 267 35.09 -34.35 29.37
C GLY A 267 35.32 -34.94 30.77
N GLU A 268 34.39 -34.70 31.71
CA GLU A 268 34.43 -35.30 33.05
C GLU A 268 34.15 -36.80 33.02
N ALA A 269 33.17 -37.25 32.22
CA ALA A 269 32.87 -38.67 32.04
C ALA A 269 34.03 -39.44 31.38
N ASP A 270 34.69 -38.85 30.37
CA ASP A 270 35.88 -39.43 29.74
C ASP A 270 37.06 -39.52 30.72
N ALA A 271 37.27 -38.49 31.53
CA ALA A 271 38.31 -38.49 32.57
C ALA A 271 38.03 -39.54 33.66
N LEU A 272 36.77 -39.71 34.06
CA LEU A 272 36.35 -40.76 35.00
C LEU A 272 36.54 -42.15 34.39
N ARG A 273 36.19 -42.36 33.11
CA ARG A 273 36.45 -43.63 32.40
C ARG A 273 37.93 -44.00 32.41
N LEU A 274 38.81 -43.07 32.05
CA LEU A 274 40.25 -43.32 32.06
C LEU A 274 40.77 -43.67 33.46
N ARG A 275 40.20 -43.06 34.51
CA ARG A 275 40.53 -43.38 35.91
C ARG A 275 40.04 -44.77 36.31
N VAL A 276 38.83 -45.14 35.90
CA VAL A 276 38.24 -46.47 36.12
C VAL A 276 39.10 -47.53 35.42
N GLU A 277 39.40 -47.37 34.13
CA GLU A 277 40.28 -48.28 33.36
C GLU A 277 41.67 -48.41 33.99
N SER A 278 42.28 -47.28 34.41
CA SER A 278 43.57 -47.30 35.10
C SER A 278 43.51 -48.05 36.44
N ARG A 279 42.38 -48.01 37.15
CA ARG A 279 42.21 -48.69 38.43
C ARG A 279 41.95 -50.18 38.23
N GLU A 280 41.18 -50.57 37.21
CA GLU A 280 41.03 -51.98 36.81
C GLU A 280 42.37 -52.62 36.48
N GLN A 281 43.24 -51.91 35.76
CA GLN A 281 44.57 -52.40 35.44
C GLN A 281 45.43 -52.59 36.70
N GLN A 282 45.40 -51.65 37.64
CA GLN A 282 46.13 -51.76 38.92
C GLN A 282 45.62 -52.93 39.77
N VAL A 283 44.31 -53.13 39.83
CA VAL A 283 43.70 -54.29 40.50
C VAL A 283 44.15 -55.59 39.83
N GLY A 284 44.16 -55.65 38.50
CA GLY A 284 44.67 -56.79 37.74
C GLY A 284 46.16 -57.09 37.99
N GLU A 285 47.00 -56.06 38.11
CA GLU A 285 48.41 -56.20 38.47
C GLU A 285 48.59 -56.74 39.90
N LEU A 286 47.82 -56.23 40.86
CA LEU A 286 47.83 -56.73 42.25
C LEU A 286 47.40 -58.19 42.35
N ILE A 287 46.34 -58.58 41.63
CA ILE A 287 45.89 -59.97 41.54
C ILE A 287 47.00 -60.85 40.97
N ASN A 288 47.69 -60.42 39.90
CA ASN A 288 48.82 -61.16 39.35
C ASN A 288 50.00 -61.25 40.33
N CYS A 289 50.29 -60.21 41.10
CA CYS A 289 51.29 -60.26 42.17
C CYS A 289 50.93 -61.29 43.24
N ILE A 290 49.66 -61.33 43.68
CA ILE A 290 49.16 -62.33 44.63
C ILE A 290 49.28 -63.74 44.05
N LYS A 291 48.85 -63.95 42.78
CA LYS A 291 49.04 -65.23 42.07
C LYS A 291 50.50 -65.68 42.09
N LEU A 292 51.44 -64.78 41.77
CA LEU A 292 52.87 -65.08 41.78
C LEU A 292 53.43 -65.39 43.19
N MET A 293 52.98 -64.65 44.22
CA MET A 293 53.33 -64.94 45.61
C MET A 293 52.84 -66.33 46.04
N LEU A 294 51.62 -66.70 45.64
CA LEU A 294 51.05 -68.02 45.94
C LEU A 294 51.82 -69.15 45.26
N VAL A 295 52.17 -68.99 43.98
CA VAL A 295 53.05 -69.94 43.26
C VAL A 295 54.41 -70.04 43.96
N TRP A 296 54.98 -68.91 44.38
CA TRP A 296 56.27 -68.89 45.06
C TRP A 296 56.22 -69.62 46.40
N ILE A 297 55.19 -69.40 47.21
CA ILE A 297 54.97 -70.12 48.49
C ILE A 297 54.81 -71.62 48.21
N ALA A 298 54.00 -72.00 47.23
CA ALA A 298 53.77 -73.40 46.84
C ALA A 298 55.07 -74.12 46.43
N SER A 299 55.91 -73.45 45.64
CA SER A 299 57.18 -74.02 45.16
C SER A 299 58.19 -74.30 46.27
N ARG A 300 58.16 -73.52 47.37
CA ARG A 300 59.03 -73.69 48.54
C ARG A 300 58.48 -74.68 49.57
N ALA A 301 57.16 -74.88 49.59
CA ALA A 301 56.47 -75.87 50.42
C ALA A 301 56.67 -77.33 49.95
N ALA A 302 57.20 -77.54 48.73
CA ALA A 302 57.41 -78.85 48.12
C ALA A 302 58.53 -79.68 48.80
N GLY A 303 58.24 -80.22 49.97
CA GLY A 303 58.93 -81.37 50.58
C GLY A 303 58.06 -82.65 50.62
N ASN A 304 56.73 -82.52 50.43
CA ASN A 304 55.78 -83.64 50.45
C ASN A 304 54.87 -83.56 49.21
N LYS A 305 54.82 -84.65 48.43
CA LYS A 305 54.03 -84.72 47.18
C LYS A 305 52.54 -84.39 47.34
N SER A 306 51.96 -84.58 48.53
CA SER A 306 50.53 -84.34 48.80
C SER A 306 50.16 -82.85 48.86
N SER A 307 51.10 -81.96 49.15
CA SER A 307 50.83 -80.51 49.27
C SER A 307 50.83 -79.78 47.93
N SER A 308 51.43 -80.39 46.89
CA SER A 308 51.53 -79.78 45.55
C SER A 308 50.19 -79.81 44.80
N ASP A 309 49.41 -80.88 44.98
CA ASP A 309 48.14 -81.07 44.26
C ASP A 309 47.03 -80.16 44.82
N GLU A 310 46.98 -79.92 46.14
CA GLU A 310 46.02 -79.00 46.78
C GLU A 310 46.26 -77.53 46.40
N LEU A 311 47.52 -77.12 46.28
CA LEU A 311 47.90 -75.77 45.83
C LEU A 311 47.67 -75.56 44.32
N GLN A 312 47.78 -76.62 43.52
CA GLN A 312 47.49 -76.57 42.09
C GLN A 312 45.99 -76.38 41.83
N VAL A 313 45.12 -77.01 42.64
CA VAL A 313 43.66 -76.79 42.60
C VAL A 313 43.29 -75.35 42.99
N LEU A 314 43.97 -74.76 43.99
CA LEU A 314 43.80 -73.35 44.33
C LEU A 314 44.24 -72.42 43.19
N LEU A 315 45.36 -72.73 42.51
CA LEU A 315 45.82 -71.99 41.33
C LEU A 315 44.86 -72.07 40.13
N GLU A 316 44.21 -73.22 39.91
CA GLU A 316 43.19 -73.39 38.87
C GLU A 316 41.87 -72.66 39.23
N ALA A 317 41.51 -72.59 40.51
CA ALA A 317 40.38 -71.79 40.99
C ALA A 317 40.64 -70.26 40.90
N LEU A 318 41.91 -69.84 41.02
CA LEU A 318 42.34 -68.44 40.86
C LEU A 318 42.23 -67.92 39.41
N ASP A 319 41.99 -68.79 38.42
CA ASP A 319 41.72 -68.41 37.03
C ASP A 319 40.22 -68.21 36.72
N THR A 320 39.33 -68.55 37.65
CA THR A 320 37.87 -68.34 37.52
C THR A 320 37.39 -67.10 38.28
N SER A 321 37.51 -65.96 37.62
CA SER A 321 36.60 -64.79 37.58
C SER A 321 35.80 -64.31 38.82
N ASP A 322 36.38 -64.23 40.02
CA ASP A 322 35.88 -63.27 41.04
C ASP A 322 37.00 -62.82 41.99
N SER A 323 37.44 -61.56 41.90
CA SER A 323 38.71 -61.08 42.48
C SER A 323 38.76 -61.01 44.00
N GLU A 324 37.63 -60.75 44.65
CA GLU A 324 37.50 -60.72 46.12
C GLU A 324 37.59 -62.14 46.70
N SER A 325 36.84 -63.09 46.12
CA SER A 325 36.84 -64.50 46.54
C SER A 325 38.21 -65.18 46.36
N ILE A 326 39.02 -64.70 45.42
CA ILE A 326 40.33 -65.24 45.03
C ILE A 326 41.39 -64.99 46.12
N ALA A 327 41.46 -63.78 46.66
CA ALA A 327 42.41 -63.43 47.72
C ALA A 327 42.04 -64.12 49.05
N GLU A 328 40.76 -64.09 49.39
CA GLU A 328 40.22 -64.70 50.62
C GLU A 328 40.43 -66.22 50.63
N ALA A 329 40.10 -66.92 49.54
CA ALA A 329 40.28 -68.37 49.43
C ALA A 329 41.76 -68.79 49.46
N ALA A 330 42.66 -67.98 48.89
CA ALA A 330 44.08 -68.23 48.92
C ALA A 330 44.68 -68.07 50.32
N LEU A 331 44.27 -67.02 51.05
CA LEU A 331 44.67 -66.81 52.45
C LEU A 331 44.09 -67.86 53.39
N GLU A 332 42.85 -68.29 53.18
CA GLU A 332 42.24 -69.36 53.96
C GLU A 332 42.97 -70.70 53.73
N GLY A 333 43.31 -71.02 52.47
CA GLY A 333 44.14 -72.16 52.11
C GLY A 333 45.55 -72.11 52.72
N LEU A 334 46.17 -70.94 52.76
CA LEU A 334 47.50 -70.75 53.37
C LEU A 334 47.47 -70.77 54.91
N ARG A 335 46.45 -70.20 55.56
CA ARG A 335 46.24 -70.34 57.01
C ARG A 335 46.01 -71.80 57.39
N HIS A 336 45.30 -72.54 56.54
CA HIS A 336 45.17 -73.99 56.67
C HIS A 336 46.52 -74.70 56.53
N TYR A 337 47.37 -74.29 55.58
CA TYR A 337 48.71 -74.85 55.43
C TYR A 337 49.63 -74.55 56.62
N GLN A 338 49.56 -73.34 57.18
CA GLN A 338 50.32 -72.94 58.36
C GLN A 338 49.90 -73.74 59.60
N THR A 339 48.60 -73.97 59.78
CA THR A 339 48.09 -74.83 60.88
C THR A 339 48.50 -76.30 60.71
N VAL A 340 48.65 -76.78 59.48
CA VAL A 340 49.21 -78.13 59.19
C VAL A 340 50.72 -78.21 59.47
N LEU A 341 51.50 -77.16 59.18
CA LEU A 341 52.92 -77.07 59.52
C LEU A 341 53.18 -76.93 61.02
N ASP A 342 52.32 -76.20 61.74
CA ASP A 342 52.40 -76.01 63.19
C ASP A 342 51.87 -77.24 63.98
N ALA A 343 51.26 -78.22 63.29
CA ALA A 343 50.79 -79.45 63.91
C ALA A 343 52.00 -80.28 64.45
N PRO A 344 51.91 -80.95 65.61
CA PRO A 344 53.03 -81.69 66.24
C PRO A 344 53.48 -82.97 65.50
N GLY A 345 53.28 -83.06 64.18
CA GLY A 345 53.37 -84.27 63.37
C GLY A 345 54.79 -84.73 63.07
N ASP A 346 55.77 -83.84 62.98
CA ASP A 346 57.11 -84.23 62.53
C ASP A 346 58.08 -84.67 63.65
N ARG A 347 57.74 -84.45 64.93
CA ARG A 347 58.48 -85.09 66.05
C ARG A 347 58.25 -86.59 66.14
N ARG A 348 57.11 -87.10 65.65
CA ARG A 348 56.79 -88.55 65.74
C ARG A 348 57.61 -89.42 64.80
N ARG A 349 58.09 -88.89 63.66
CA ARG A 349 58.94 -89.65 62.74
C ARG A 349 60.37 -89.80 63.23
N THR A 350 60.87 -88.86 64.03
CA THR A 350 62.22 -88.91 64.61
C THR A 350 62.25 -89.63 65.96
N GLN A 351 61.13 -89.66 66.70
CA GLN A 351 61.04 -90.40 67.97
C GLN A 351 60.81 -91.91 67.80
N ASN A 352 60.25 -92.37 66.67
CA ASN A 352 60.12 -93.81 66.36
C ASN A 352 61.41 -94.46 65.83
N ALA A 353 62.48 -93.69 65.58
CA ALA A 353 63.79 -94.23 65.21
C ALA A 353 64.71 -94.55 66.41
N LEU A 354 64.29 -94.21 67.64
CA LEU A 354 65.05 -94.42 68.88
C LEU A 354 64.41 -95.46 69.83
N SER A 355 63.35 -96.17 69.43
CA SER A 355 62.64 -97.13 70.30
C SER A 355 62.99 -98.62 70.07
N TRP A 356 64.11 -98.93 69.41
CA TRP A 356 64.61 -100.31 69.27
C TRP A 356 65.99 -100.47 69.94
N THR A 357 66.05 -100.32 71.26
CA THR A 357 67.14 -100.87 72.10
C THR A 357 66.64 -101.24 73.52
N GLY A 358 66.31 -102.53 73.73
CA GLY A 358 66.35 -103.28 75.00
C GLY A 358 65.34 -102.95 76.11
N PRO A 359 64.92 -103.92 76.96
CA PRO A 359 65.82 -104.92 77.55
C PRO A 359 65.38 -106.39 77.36
N MET A 360 66.27 -107.21 76.78
CA MET A 360 66.35 -108.63 77.10
C MET A 360 67.15 -108.76 78.41
N ALA A 361 66.46 -108.94 79.53
CA ALA A 361 67.03 -109.52 80.75
C ALA A 361 65.91 -109.81 81.77
N GLU A 362 65.12 -110.88 81.54
CA GLU A 362 64.54 -111.61 82.65
C GLU A 362 64.88 -113.08 82.49
N ALA A 363 65.56 -113.60 83.50
CA ALA A 363 66.25 -114.86 83.51
C ALA A 363 65.29 -116.02 83.77
N GLN A 364 65.26 -117.00 82.86
CA GLN A 364 64.98 -118.38 83.21
C GLN A 364 66.19 -119.24 82.83
N ARG A 365 66.90 -119.71 83.85
CA ARG A 365 67.91 -120.77 83.75
C ARG A 365 67.22 -122.06 83.33
N VAL A 366 67.83 -122.87 82.46
CA VAL A 366 68.38 -124.23 82.74
C VAL A 366 69.14 -124.77 81.50
N GLU A 367 70.46 -124.86 81.67
CA GLU A 367 71.46 -125.87 81.23
C GLU A 367 71.60 -126.42 79.80
N GLY A 368 72.75 -126.08 79.16
CA GLY A 368 73.73 -127.02 78.56
C GLY A 368 73.81 -127.16 77.02
N PRO A 369 74.97 -127.54 76.43
CA PRO A 369 76.33 -126.97 76.59
C PRO A 369 77.08 -126.63 75.26
N ALA A 370 78.20 -125.89 75.40
CA ALA A 370 79.46 -125.90 74.61
C ALA A 370 79.77 -124.86 73.49
N SER A 371 80.93 -124.19 73.71
CA SER A 371 81.99 -123.67 72.78
C SER A 371 82.01 -122.20 72.27
N PRO A 372 83.21 -121.61 72.01
CA PRO A 372 83.57 -120.24 72.40
C PRO A 372 83.91 -119.27 71.25
N SER A 373 83.78 -117.94 71.48
CA SER A 373 84.54 -116.89 70.76
C SER A 373 84.62 -115.58 71.57
N THR A 374 85.69 -114.81 71.34
CA THR A 374 86.32 -113.79 72.20
C THR A 374 85.84 -112.34 71.98
N ASP A 375 85.83 -111.54 73.07
CA ASP A 375 85.29 -110.18 73.29
C ASP A 375 85.66 -109.02 72.31
N SER A 376 86.59 -109.19 71.37
CA SER A 376 87.07 -108.10 70.49
C SER A 376 86.07 -107.65 69.41
N GLU A 377 85.10 -108.47 69.05
CA GLU A 377 84.12 -108.16 67.98
C GLU A 377 82.91 -107.35 68.47
N LEU A 378 82.69 -107.31 69.79
CA LEU A 378 81.57 -106.61 70.41
C LEU A 378 81.87 -105.12 70.63
N GLU A 379 83.08 -104.75 71.06
CA GLU A 379 83.49 -103.34 71.24
C GLU A 379 83.52 -102.57 69.91
N ASP A 380 83.98 -103.21 68.83
CA ASP A 380 84.09 -102.59 67.51
C ASP A 380 82.72 -102.30 66.86
N LYS A 381 81.68 -103.05 67.26
CA LYS A 381 80.29 -102.81 66.86
C LYS A 381 79.66 -101.63 67.60
N VAL A 382 79.97 -101.46 68.89
CA VAL A 382 79.43 -100.37 69.71
C VAL A 382 79.95 -99.01 69.23
N GLN A 383 81.26 -98.89 68.97
CA GLN A 383 81.84 -97.65 68.43
C GLN A 383 81.28 -97.25 67.06
N ARG A 384 80.99 -98.23 66.19
CA ARG A 384 80.36 -97.95 64.88
C ARG A 384 78.93 -97.42 65.03
N LEU A 385 78.17 -97.95 65.99
CA LEU A 385 76.81 -97.52 66.25
C LEU A 385 76.77 -96.11 66.85
N GLU A 386 77.65 -95.79 67.80
CA GLU A 386 77.74 -94.44 68.39
C GLU A 386 78.08 -93.37 67.35
N LYS A 387 79.00 -93.68 66.42
CA LYS A 387 79.35 -92.78 65.32
C LYS A 387 78.19 -92.58 64.33
N GLN A 388 77.38 -93.62 64.11
CA GLN A 388 76.17 -93.54 63.29
C GLN A 388 75.05 -92.73 63.97
N VAL A 389 74.93 -92.82 65.30
CA VAL A 389 73.96 -92.02 66.07
C VAL A 389 74.37 -90.54 66.04
N GLY A 390 75.63 -90.20 66.29
CA GLY A 390 76.10 -88.81 66.20
C GLY A 390 75.91 -88.19 64.80
N SER A 391 76.20 -88.94 63.74
CA SER A 391 75.93 -88.52 62.36
C SER A 391 74.44 -88.22 62.12
N ARG A 392 73.55 -89.06 62.66
CA ARG A 392 72.10 -88.89 62.53
C ARG A 392 71.56 -87.73 63.36
N GLU A 393 72.14 -87.44 64.52
CA GLU A 393 71.77 -86.28 65.34
C GLU A 393 72.19 -84.95 64.70
N ASP A 394 73.37 -84.91 64.07
CA ASP A 394 73.81 -83.75 63.30
C ASP A 394 72.95 -83.53 62.03
N GLU A 395 72.59 -84.61 61.32
CA GLU A 395 71.62 -84.55 60.22
C GLU A 395 70.26 -84.01 60.69
N LEU A 396 69.79 -84.43 61.87
CA LEU A 396 68.55 -83.96 62.48
C LEU A 396 68.58 -82.47 62.82
N ARG A 397 69.69 -81.96 63.38
CA ARG A 397 69.87 -80.52 63.66
C ARG A 397 69.88 -79.69 62.39
N VAL A 398 70.52 -80.17 61.33
CA VAL A 398 70.54 -79.49 60.02
C VAL A 398 69.13 -79.42 59.44
N VAL A 399 68.38 -80.52 59.47
CA VAL A 399 66.98 -80.55 59.01
C VAL A 399 66.10 -79.62 59.83
N GLN A 400 66.32 -79.54 61.14
CA GLN A 400 65.51 -78.70 62.03
C GLN A 400 65.80 -77.21 61.85
N GLY A 401 67.06 -76.82 61.65
CA GLY A 401 67.42 -75.45 61.28
C GLY A 401 66.85 -75.02 59.93
N GLN A 402 66.82 -75.95 58.95
CA GLN A 402 66.15 -75.72 57.66
C GLN A 402 64.63 -75.57 57.80
N LEU A 403 64.01 -76.21 58.80
CA LEU A 403 62.57 -76.11 59.06
C LEU A 403 62.21 -74.75 59.69
N ASP A 404 63.00 -74.30 60.67
CA ASP A 404 62.81 -72.99 61.33
C ASP A 404 63.02 -71.84 60.32
N GLU A 405 64.03 -71.95 59.45
CA GLU A 405 64.27 -70.99 58.37
C GLU A 405 63.08 -70.95 57.39
N ARG A 406 62.52 -72.11 57.03
CA ARG A 406 61.31 -72.19 56.19
C ARG A 406 60.08 -71.60 56.87
N GLN A 407 59.89 -71.81 58.17
CA GLN A 407 58.79 -71.20 58.94
C GLN A 407 58.89 -69.68 59.00
N GLY A 408 60.10 -69.13 59.21
CA GLY A 408 60.32 -67.68 59.22
C GLY A 408 59.99 -67.02 57.88
N ILE A 409 60.43 -67.65 56.77
CA ILE A 409 60.11 -67.18 55.42
C ILE A 409 58.60 -67.22 55.15
N LEU A 410 57.91 -68.28 55.57
CA LEU A 410 56.45 -68.42 55.40
C LEU A 410 55.68 -67.33 56.15
N GLN A 411 56.04 -67.04 57.41
CA GLN A 411 55.39 -66.00 58.19
C GLN A 411 55.57 -64.61 57.57
N GLN A 412 56.75 -64.32 57.03
CA GLN A 412 57.00 -63.06 56.34
C GLN A 412 56.12 -62.92 55.10
N SER A 413 56.03 -63.96 54.26
CA SER A 413 55.22 -63.93 53.04
C SER A 413 53.71 -63.85 53.31
N LEU A 414 53.24 -64.40 54.44
CA LEU A 414 51.85 -64.26 54.87
C LEU A 414 51.50 -62.82 55.31
N ALA A 415 52.43 -62.13 55.98
CA ALA A 415 52.26 -60.73 56.33
C ALA A 415 52.21 -59.84 55.08
N GLU A 416 53.08 -60.09 54.11
CA GLU A 416 53.10 -59.39 52.81
C GLU A 416 51.80 -59.62 52.01
N LEU A 417 51.22 -60.82 52.08
CA LEU A 417 49.92 -61.15 51.46
C LEU A 417 48.74 -60.41 52.13
N ALA A 418 48.70 -60.39 53.47
CA ALA A 418 47.65 -59.66 54.19
C ALA A 418 47.69 -58.15 53.92
N GLU A 419 48.89 -57.58 53.76
CA GLU A 419 49.05 -56.18 53.38
C GLU A 419 48.61 -55.91 51.93
N ALA A 420 48.83 -56.86 51.02
CA ALA A 420 48.36 -56.77 49.62
C ALA A 420 46.83 -56.87 49.51
N GLU A 421 46.19 -57.69 50.34
CA GLU A 421 44.72 -57.83 50.42
C GLU A 421 44.07 -56.54 50.94
N GLY A 422 44.57 -55.96 52.04
CA GLY A 422 44.06 -54.68 52.54
C GLY A 422 44.18 -53.54 51.51
N ARG A 423 45.25 -53.56 50.69
CA ARG A 423 45.37 -52.62 49.55
C ARG A 423 44.30 -52.89 48.48
N LEU A 424 44.00 -54.16 48.18
CA LEU A 424 42.97 -54.56 47.22
C LEU A 424 41.57 -54.11 47.64
N ASP A 425 41.21 -54.26 48.92
CA ASP A 425 39.93 -53.81 49.47
C ASP A 425 39.77 -52.28 49.35
N GLU A 426 40.82 -51.53 49.70
CA GLU A 426 40.84 -50.08 49.53
C GLU A 426 40.69 -49.68 48.04
N GLN A 427 41.38 -50.37 47.13
CA GLN A 427 41.25 -50.11 45.69
C GLN A 427 39.86 -50.48 45.16
N GLY A 428 39.23 -51.54 45.67
CA GLY A 428 37.89 -51.98 45.30
C GLY A 428 36.80 -51.01 45.76
N ALA A 429 36.91 -50.50 47.00
CA ALA A 429 36.01 -49.48 47.51
C ALA A 429 36.10 -48.16 46.72
N ASP A 430 37.31 -47.75 46.35
CA ASP A 430 37.54 -46.59 45.48
C ASP A 430 37.00 -46.80 44.06
N PHE A 431 37.18 -48.00 43.49
CA PHE A 431 36.63 -48.37 42.19
C PHE A 431 35.10 -48.31 42.19
N ALA A 432 34.44 -48.87 43.21
CA ALA A 432 32.99 -48.83 43.35
C ALA A 432 32.45 -47.39 43.45
N ARG A 433 33.16 -46.49 44.14
CA ARG A 433 32.82 -45.06 44.18
C ARG A 433 32.97 -44.39 42.81
N LEU A 434 34.11 -44.56 42.16
CA LEU A 434 34.38 -43.97 40.83
C LEU A 434 33.41 -44.48 39.76
N SER A 435 33.04 -45.76 39.82
CA SER A 435 32.03 -46.35 38.94
C SER A 435 30.64 -45.74 39.18
N GLY A 436 30.24 -45.53 40.44
CA GLY A 436 28.98 -44.85 40.76
C GLY A 436 28.93 -43.38 40.33
N ASP A 437 30.04 -42.66 40.47
CA ASP A 437 30.17 -41.28 40.00
C ASP A 437 30.12 -41.19 38.46
N LEU A 438 30.77 -42.14 37.76
CA LEU A 438 30.71 -42.26 36.31
C LEU A 438 29.27 -42.52 35.83
N ASP A 439 28.54 -43.45 36.46
CA ASP A 439 27.14 -43.74 36.13
C ASP A 439 26.23 -42.50 36.30
N LEU A 440 26.44 -41.73 37.36
CA LEU A 440 25.69 -40.49 37.61
C LEU A 440 26.00 -39.41 36.57
N ALA A 441 27.28 -39.25 36.21
CA ALA A 441 27.72 -38.31 35.18
C ALA A 441 27.14 -38.67 33.81
N THR A 442 27.23 -39.95 33.41
CA THR A 442 26.67 -40.44 32.13
C THR A 442 25.16 -40.26 32.06
N ARG A 443 24.40 -40.55 33.14
CA ARG A 443 22.94 -40.31 33.16
C ARG A 443 22.59 -38.83 33.02
N ARG A 444 23.40 -37.95 33.61
CA ARG A 444 23.19 -36.49 33.54
C ARG A 444 23.48 -35.96 32.13
N GLU A 445 24.55 -36.45 31.51
CA GLU A 445 24.88 -36.17 30.11
C GLU A 445 23.77 -36.63 29.17
N GLU A 446 23.27 -37.86 29.33
CA GLU A 446 22.16 -38.40 28.52
C GLU A 446 20.87 -37.57 28.65
N GLN A 447 20.56 -37.10 29.87
CA GLN A 447 19.37 -36.27 30.07
C GLN A 447 19.51 -34.91 29.39
N LEU A 448 20.66 -34.24 29.56
CA LEU A 448 20.93 -32.96 28.90
C LEU A 448 20.97 -33.10 27.37
N ALA A 449 21.49 -34.21 26.85
CA ALA A 449 21.47 -34.51 25.42
C ALA A 449 20.05 -34.65 24.87
N LYS A 450 19.14 -35.30 25.60
CA LYS A 450 17.70 -35.37 25.25
C LYS A 450 17.04 -34.00 25.27
N ASP A 451 17.33 -33.19 26.28
CA ASP A 451 16.77 -31.84 26.41
C ASP A 451 17.29 -30.92 25.28
N LEU A 452 18.57 -31.05 24.89
CA LEU A 452 19.15 -30.36 23.73
C LEU A 452 18.49 -30.80 22.41
N GLU A 453 18.22 -32.09 22.23
CA GLU A 453 17.56 -32.60 21.03
C GLU A 453 16.11 -32.09 20.93
N ALA A 454 15.38 -32.05 22.06
CA ALA A 454 14.04 -31.48 22.14
C ALA A 454 14.06 -29.98 21.77
N SER A 455 14.95 -29.19 22.38
CA SER A 455 15.12 -27.77 22.09
C SER A 455 15.50 -27.49 20.62
N ARG A 456 16.40 -28.29 20.04
CA ARG A 456 16.72 -28.22 18.59
C ARG A 456 15.50 -28.47 17.71
N SER A 457 14.64 -29.42 18.08
CA SER A 457 13.40 -29.68 17.34
C SER A 457 12.44 -28.49 17.38
N GLU A 458 12.35 -27.80 18.53
CA GLU A 458 11.52 -26.61 18.70
C GLU A 458 12.06 -25.42 17.90
N VAL A 459 13.38 -25.20 17.91
CA VAL A 459 14.04 -24.19 17.06
C VAL A 459 13.74 -24.45 15.58
N LEU A 460 13.86 -25.71 15.14
CA LEU A 460 13.60 -26.08 13.75
C LEU A 460 12.13 -25.82 13.37
N LYS A 461 11.19 -26.08 14.30
CA LYS A 461 9.76 -25.81 14.09
C LYS A 461 9.50 -24.30 14.01
N ALA A 462 9.97 -23.53 14.98
CA ALA A 462 9.81 -22.07 14.99
C ALA A 462 10.44 -21.41 13.75
N SER A 463 11.59 -21.89 13.30
CA SER A 463 12.25 -21.44 12.06
C SER A 463 11.40 -21.74 10.82
N LYS A 464 10.79 -22.93 10.73
CA LYS A 464 9.86 -23.27 9.64
C LYS A 464 8.59 -22.42 9.68
N ASP A 465 8.03 -22.16 10.85
CA ASP A 465 6.83 -21.33 11.02
C ASP A 465 7.12 -19.86 10.63
N LEU A 466 8.31 -19.35 10.98
CA LEU A 466 8.80 -18.05 10.53
C LEU A 466 8.96 -18.01 9.01
N GLN A 467 9.58 -19.03 8.41
CA GLN A 467 9.74 -19.12 6.96
C GLN A 467 8.38 -19.23 6.23
N ALA A 468 7.42 -19.97 6.78
CA ALA A 468 6.07 -20.06 6.23
C ALA A 468 5.36 -18.70 6.27
N SER A 469 5.50 -17.96 7.37
CA SER A 469 4.96 -16.61 7.51
C SER A 469 5.60 -15.63 6.52
N GLN A 470 6.92 -15.74 6.30
CA GLN A 470 7.62 -14.96 5.26
C GLN A 470 7.14 -15.30 3.85
N ILE A 471 6.95 -16.58 3.53
CA ILE A 471 6.41 -17.00 2.22
C ILE A 471 4.98 -16.48 2.03
N GLN A 472 4.16 -16.48 3.09
CA GLN A 472 2.82 -15.92 3.04
C GLN A 472 2.85 -14.40 2.81
N ALA A 473 3.77 -13.67 3.46
CA ALA A 473 3.98 -12.25 3.21
C ALA A 473 4.44 -11.97 1.76
N ASP A 474 5.36 -12.77 1.23
CA ASP A 474 5.78 -12.70 -0.18
C ASP A 474 4.62 -13.03 -1.14
N GLY A 475 3.73 -13.95 -0.75
CA GLY A 475 2.51 -14.28 -1.47
C GLY A 475 1.55 -13.08 -1.55
N LEU A 476 1.29 -12.44 -0.41
CA LEU A 476 0.51 -11.20 -0.35
C LEU A 476 1.14 -10.08 -1.16
N LEU A 477 2.48 -9.94 -1.13
CA LEU A 477 3.20 -8.97 -1.96
C LEU A 477 2.98 -9.22 -3.45
N LYS A 478 2.98 -10.50 -3.88
CA LYS A 478 2.65 -10.87 -5.27
C LYS A 478 1.19 -10.57 -5.61
N GLU A 479 0.26 -10.79 -4.68
CA GLU A 479 -1.16 -10.41 -4.89
C GLU A 479 -1.33 -8.89 -5.02
N VAL A 480 -0.59 -8.10 -4.24
CA VAL A 480 -0.56 -6.64 -4.41
C VAL A 480 0.01 -6.27 -5.78
N GLN A 481 1.06 -6.96 -6.26
CA GLN A 481 1.61 -6.74 -7.60
C GLN A 481 0.64 -7.14 -8.72
N THR A 482 -0.14 -8.20 -8.56
CA THR A 482 -1.19 -8.56 -9.54
C THR A 482 -2.35 -7.58 -9.52
N PHE A 483 -2.69 -7.05 -8.34
CA PHE A 483 -3.64 -5.94 -8.23
C PHE A 483 -3.14 -4.69 -8.95
N ASP A 484 -1.85 -4.34 -8.83
CA ASP A 484 -1.24 -3.23 -9.59
C ASP A 484 -1.36 -3.45 -11.11
N GLN A 485 -1.18 -4.68 -11.59
CA GLN A 485 -1.39 -5.02 -13.01
C GLN A 485 -2.85 -4.83 -13.43
N LEU A 486 -3.81 -5.24 -12.59
CA LEU A 486 -5.24 -5.03 -12.83
C LEU A 486 -5.59 -3.55 -12.83
N VAL A 487 -5.05 -2.76 -11.90
CA VAL A 487 -5.21 -1.29 -11.88
C VAL A 487 -4.64 -0.66 -13.15
N HIS A 488 -3.49 -1.12 -13.63
CA HIS A 488 -2.93 -0.67 -14.90
C HIS A 488 -3.87 -0.98 -16.08
N GLN A 489 -4.41 -2.20 -16.15
CA GLN A 489 -5.38 -2.59 -17.17
C GLN A 489 -6.65 -1.75 -17.11
N LEU A 490 -7.14 -1.45 -15.90
CA LEU A 490 -8.29 -0.58 -15.69
C LEU A 490 -8.00 0.85 -16.18
N ARG A 491 -6.84 1.42 -15.87
CA ARG A 491 -6.42 2.74 -16.37
C ARG A 491 -6.34 2.79 -17.89
N GLU A 492 -5.83 1.74 -18.54
CA GLU A 492 -5.85 1.65 -20.00
C GLU A 492 -7.29 1.61 -20.55
N SER A 493 -8.17 0.86 -19.89
CA SER A 493 -9.58 0.77 -20.29
C SER A 493 -10.30 2.11 -20.12
N GLU A 494 -10.05 2.81 -19.02
CA GLU A 494 -10.58 4.15 -18.73
C GLU A 494 -10.11 5.16 -19.77
N LYS A 495 -8.83 5.12 -20.15
CA LYS A 495 -8.28 5.97 -21.22
C LYS A 495 -8.98 5.74 -22.56
N ARG A 496 -9.25 4.47 -22.92
CA ARG A 496 -10.01 4.13 -24.14
C ARG A 496 -11.44 4.66 -24.07
N LEU A 497 -12.13 4.46 -22.95
CA LEU A 497 -13.50 4.95 -22.74
C LEU A 497 -13.57 6.48 -22.80
N THR A 498 -12.58 7.17 -22.22
CA THR A 498 -12.50 8.64 -22.24
C THR A 498 -12.30 9.16 -23.67
N GLN A 499 -11.46 8.50 -24.49
CA GLN A 499 -11.32 8.83 -25.91
C GLN A 499 -12.63 8.62 -26.69
N GLN A 500 -13.35 7.54 -26.40
CA GLN A 500 -14.66 7.28 -27.02
C GLN A 500 -15.70 8.34 -26.63
N LEU A 501 -15.74 8.73 -25.36
CA LEU A 501 -16.60 9.79 -24.84
C LEU A 501 -16.28 11.16 -25.45
N GLN A 502 -15.01 11.48 -25.62
CA GLN A 502 -14.59 12.70 -26.31
C GLN A 502 -15.06 12.69 -27.77
N GLY A 503 -14.87 11.58 -28.48
CA GLY A 503 -15.40 11.42 -29.84
C GLY A 503 -16.91 11.59 -29.91
N ALA A 504 -17.66 11.04 -28.94
CA ALA A 504 -19.11 11.22 -28.86
C ALA A 504 -19.53 12.68 -28.61
N ARG A 505 -18.80 13.42 -27.77
CA ARG A 505 -19.03 14.85 -27.54
C ARG A 505 -18.74 15.69 -28.79
N ASP A 506 -17.69 15.36 -29.53
CA ASP A 506 -17.37 16.03 -30.80
C ASP A 506 -18.49 15.80 -31.83
N TRP A 507 -19.09 14.59 -31.85
CA TRP A 507 -20.27 14.29 -32.66
C TRP A 507 -21.51 15.09 -32.21
N GLN A 508 -21.72 15.24 -30.91
CA GLN A 508 -22.82 16.03 -30.38
C GLN A 508 -22.68 17.51 -30.72
N SER A 509 -21.49 18.09 -30.55
CA SER A 509 -21.22 19.49 -30.94
C SER A 509 -21.47 19.73 -32.43
N ARG A 510 -21.08 18.78 -33.30
CA ARG A 510 -21.38 18.85 -34.74
C ARG A 510 -22.87 18.75 -35.04
N ALA A 511 -23.63 17.99 -34.27
CA ALA A 511 -25.08 17.90 -34.42
C ALA A 511 -25.75 19.23 -34.03
N GLU A 512 -25.33 19.86 -32.92
CA GLU A 512 -25.81 21.17 -32.48
C GLU A 512 -25.47 22.27 -33.50
N GLU A 513 -24.26 22.26 -34.09
CA GLU A 513 -23.91 23.15 -35.19
C GLU A 513 -24.81 22.96 -36.41
N PHE A 514 -25.14 21.71 -36.75
CA PHE A 514 -26.02 21.41 -37.88
C PHE A 514 -27.46 21.85 -37.62
N GLU A 515 -27.94 21.71 -36.39
CA GLU A 515 -29.26 22.17 -35.96
C GLU A 515 -29.35 23.70 -36.02
N ALA A 516 -28.34 24.43 -35.53
CA ALA A 516 -28.27 25.89 -35.64
C ALA A 516 -28.24 26.37 -37.10
N ILE A 517 -27.49 25.69 -37.98
CA ILE A 517 -27.49 25.98 -39.42
C ILE A 517 -28.89 25.74 -40.03
N SER A 518 -29.58 24.68 -39.61
CA SER A 518 -30.94 24.37 -40.07
C SER A 518 -31.95 25.41 -39.60
N GLU A 519 -31.89 25.85 -38.34
CA GLU A 519 -32.75 26.92 -37.80
C GLU A 519 -32.52 28.24 -38.53
N GLN A 520 -31.25 28.62 -38.76
CA GLN A 520 -30.92 29.82 -39.52
C GLN A 520 -31.43 29.74 -40.96
N ALA A 521 -31.33 28.56 -41.60
CA ALA A 521 -31.87 28.35 -42.93
C ALA A 521 -33.40 28.47 -42.97
N GLN A 522 -34.11 27.96 -41.95
CA GLN A 522 -35.56 28.12 -41.82
C GLN A 522 -35.97 29.57 -41.60
N SER A 523 -35.26 30.31 -40.75
CA SER A 523 -35.48 31.75 -40.53
C SER A 523 -35.31 32.54 -41.82
N ASN A 524 -34.21 32.29 -42.55
CA ASN A 524 -33.97 32.95 -43.84
C ASN A 524 -35.07 32.62 -44.86
N LEU A 525 -35.57 31.38 -44.87
CA LEU A 525 -36.64 30.95 -45.77
C LEU A 525 -37.97 31.64 -45.42
N SER A 526 -38.28 31.81 -44.14
CA SER A 526 -39.43 32.59 -43.66
C SER A 526 -39.35 34.05 -44.08
N GLU A 527 -38.18 34.70 -43.93
CA GLU A 527 -37.99 36.08 -44.38
C GLU A 527 -38.16 36.25 -45.89
N ILE A 528 -37.67 35.27 -46.67
CA ILE A 528 -37.84 35.27 -48.12
C ILE A 528 -39.33 35.12 -48.48
N GLN A 529 -40.05 34.24 -47.78
CA GLN A 529 -41.49 34.05 -47.93
C GLN A 529 -42.27 35.34 -47.63
N GLU A 530 -42.03 36.00 -46.49
CA GLU A 530 -42.67 37.28 -46.15
C GLU A 530 -42.37 38.37 -47.20
N LYS A 531 -41.11 38.49 -47.65
CA LYS A 531 -40.75 39.44 -48.71
C LYS A 531 -41.48 39.14 -50.01
N SER A 532 -41.60 37.87 -50.38
CA SER A 532 -42.34 37.46 -51.58
C SER A 532 -43.84 37.72 -51.47
N GLU A 533 -44.45 37.50 -50.30
CA GLU A 533 -45.85 37.80 -50.05
C GLU A 533 -46.10 39.31 -50.12
N HIS A 534 -45.19 40.10 -49.55
CA HIS A 534 -45.24 41.55 -49.65
C HIS A 534 -45.16 42.02 -51.11
N GLN A 535 -44.22 41.48 -51.89
CA GLN A 535 -44.13 41.77 -53.33
C GLN A 535 -45.40 41.36 -54.08
N VAL A 536 -46.01 40.22 -53.76
CA VAL A 536 -47.28 39.80 -54.35
C VAL A 536 -48.40 40.80 -54.00
N THR A 537 -48.45 41.30 -52.77
CA THR A 537 -49.42 42.33 -52.39
C THR A 537 -49.18 43.66 -53.11
N GLU A 538 -47.93 44.11 -53.25
CA GLU A 538 -47.59 45.31 -54.03
C GLU A 538 -47.97 45.16 -55.51
N ILE A 539 -47.67 44.00 -56.12
CA ILE A 539 -48.07 43.71 -57.49
C ILE A 539 -49.59 43.73 -57.63
N SER A 540 -50.33 43.21 -56.65
CA SER A 540 -51.80 43.25 -56.65
C SER A 540 -52.34 44.69 -56.54
N ALA A 541 -51.72 45.53 -55.70
CA ALA A 541 -52.07 46.94 -55.56
C ALA A 541 -51.79 47.71 -56.87
N LEU A 542 -50.61 47.51 -57.47
CA LEU A 542 -50.26 48.10 -58.77
C LEU A 542 -51.24 47.67 -59.87
N LYS A 543 -51.66 46.39 -59.90
CA LYS A 543 -52.70 45.93 -60.84
C LYS A 543 -54.04 46.66 -60.63
N SER A 544 -54.43 46.93 -59.39
CA SER A 544 -55.65 47.70 -59.10
C SER A 544 -55.55 49.17 -59.52
N VAL A 545 -54.36 49.77 -59.38
CA VAL A 545 -54.10 51.14 -59.85
C VAL A 545 -54.11 51.19 -61.37
N ILE A 546 -53.54 50.20 -62.05
CA ILE A 546 -53.58 50.09 -63.51
C ILE A 546 -55.04 49.98 -63.98
N SER A 547 -55.85 49.10 -63.38
CA SER A 547 -57.26 48.95 -63.79
C SER A 547 -58.09 50.22 -63.56
N SER A 548 -57.81 50.97 -62.48
CA SER A 548 -58.40 52.29 -62.25
C SER A 548 -58.00 53.30 -63.34
N HIS A 549 -56.72 53.36 -63.71
CA HIS A 549 -56.26 54.25 -64.78
C HIS A 549 -56.85 53.83 -66.14
N GLU A 550 -56.94 52.54 -66.44
CA GLU A 550 -57.60 52.04 -67.65
C GLU A 550 -59.07 52.46 -67.74
N SER A 551 -59.78 52.48 -66.60
CA SER A 551 -61.16 52.98 -66.53
C SER A 551 -61.23 54.50 -66.74
N GLN A 552 -60.31 55.26 -66.14
CA GLN A 552 -60.24 56.72 -66.33
C GLN A 552 -59.93 57.09 -67.78
N ILE A 553 -58.99 56.40 -68.42
CA ILE A 553 -58.66 56.58 -69.83
C ILE A 553 -59.89 56.30 -70.69
N ARG A 554 -60.60 55.19 -70.44
CA ARG A 554 -61.85 54.88 -71.15
C ARG A 554 -62.90 55.99 -71.02
N GLN A 555 -63.08 56.53 -69.81
CA GLN A 555 -64.04 57.61 -69.56
C GLN A 555 -63.61 58.92 -70.26
N GLN A 556 -62.31 59.22 -70.29
CA GLN A 556 -61.77 60.36 -71.03
C GLN A 556 -61.94 60.20 -72.54
N ASP A 557 -61.70 59.01 -73.09
CA ASP A 557 -61.90 58.70 -74.50
C ASP A 557 -63.38 58.84 -74.90
N GLU A 558 -64.32 58.39 -74.06
CA GLU A 558 -65.75 58.59 -74.27
C GLU A 558 -66.15 60.08 -74.23
N SER A 559 -65.60 60.85 -73.29
CA SER A 559 -65.81 62.30 -73.22
C SER A 559 -65.27 63.02 -74.45
N LEU A 560 -64.05 62.67 -74.89
CA LEU A 560 -63.43 63.22 -76.09
C LEU A 560 -64.19 62.82 -77.36
N ALA A 561 -64.73 61.60 -77.42
CA ALA A 561 -65.60 61.17 -78.52
C ALA A 561 -66.87 62.04 -78.57
N GLY A 562 -67.51 62.30 -77.42
CA GLY A 562 -68.66 63.19 -77.32
C GLY A 562 -68.35 64.64 -77.69
N GLU A 563 -67.19 65.17 -77.31
CA GLU A 563 -66.74 66.51 -77.72
C GLU A 563 -66.44 66.58 -79.22
N ARG A 564 -65.81 65.55 -79.80
CA ARG A 564 -65.59 65.44 -81.25
C ARG A 564 -66.90 65.42 -82.02
N GLU A 565 -67.91 64.69 -81.54
CA GLU A 565 -69.23 64.64 -82.15
C GLU A 565 -69.92 66.01 -82.11
N ARG A 566 -69.84 66.73 -80.98
CA ARG A 566 -70.31 68.13 -80.88
C ARG A 566 -69.55 69.08 -81.82
N ALA A 567 -68.24 68.91 -81.96
CA ALA A 567 -67.42 69.72 -82.85
C ALA A 567 -67.78 69.49 -84.33
N VAL A 568 -68.00 68.23 -84.73
CA VAL A 568 -68.48 67.88 -86.08
C VAL A 568 -69.85 68.51 -86.34
N GLN A 569 -70.77 68.45 -85.36
CA GLN A 569 -72.09 69.06 -85.47
C GLN A 569 -71.98 70.60 -85.63
N ALA A 570 -71.16 71.26 -84.80
CA ALA A 570 -70.92 72.70 -84.89
C ALA A 570 -70.27 73.11 -86.24
N GLN A 571 -69.38 72.28 -86.78
CA GLN A 571 -68.76 72.52 -88.08
C GLN A 571 -69.77 72.38 -89.23
N SER A 572 -70.70 71.43 -89.14
CA SER A 572 -71.82 71.27 -90.08
C SER A 572 -72.75 72.50 -90.03
N ASP A 573 -73.09 72.96 -88.82
CA ASP A 573 -73.92 74.14 -88.62
C ASP A 573 -73.24 75.40 -89.20
N LEU A 574 -71.93 75.59 -88.96
CA LEU A 574 -71.15 76.69 -89.55
C LEU A 574 -71.15 76.63 -91.09
N ALA A 575 -70.97 75.45 -91.68
CA ALA A 575 -71.02 75.28 -93.13
C ALA A 575 -72.40 75.68 -93.69
N SER A 576 -73.49 75.31 -93.00
CA SER A 576 -74.84 75.70 -93.39
C SER A 576 -75.06 77.22 -93.29
N MET A 577 -74.48 77.89 -92.28
CA MET A 577 -74.51 79.35 -92.15
C MET A 577 -73.70 80.06 -93.25
N GLN A 578 -72.53 79.53 -93.62
CA GLN A 578 -71.72 80.09 -94.71
C GLN A 578 -72.43 79.99 -96.06
N ILE A 579 -73.17 78.91 -96.32
CA ILE A 579 -73.99 78.77 -97.52
C ILE A 579 -75.09 79.84 -97.55
N ARG A 580 -75.79 80.08 -96.42
CA ARG A 580 -76.79 81.14 -96.31
C ARG A 580 -76.19 82.53 -96.53
N ALA A 581 -75.04 82.82 -95.93
CA ALA A 581 -74.35 84.10 -96.09
C ALA A 581 -73.96 84.37 -97.56
N ARG A 582 -73.51 83.34 -98.30
CA ARG A 582 -73.23 83.46 -99.74
C ARG A 582 -74.48 83.70 -100.57
N GLN A 583 -75.62 83.10 -100.20
CA GLN A 583 -76.90 83.36 -100.85
C GLN A 583 -77.35 84.81 -100.64
N ASP A 584 -77.29 85.31 -99.40
CA ASP A 584 -77.63 86.69 -99.05
C ASP A 584 -76.71 87.72 -99.75
N GLU A 585 -75.42 87.40 -99.89
CA GLU A 585 -74.46 88.24 -100.60
C GLU A 585 -74.74 88.30 -102.11
N SER A 586 -75.14 87.16 -102.72
CA SER A 586 -75.56 87.13 -104.12
C SER A 586 -76.83 87.97 -104.36
N GLU A 587 -77.81 87.93 -103.43
CA GLU A 587 -79.02 88.75 -103.51
C GLU A 587 -78.73 90.25 -103.37
N ARG A 588 -77.80 90.62 -102.46
CA ARG A 588 -77.33 92.01 -102.30
C ARG A 588 -76.64 92.55 -103.56
N LEU A 589 -75.85 91.73 -104.25
CA LEU A 589 -75.21 92.10 -105.52
C LEU A 589 -76.24 92.30 -106.65
N ALA A 590 -77.25 91.44 -106.73
CA ALA A 590 -78.36 91.60 -107.67
C ALA A 590 -79.19 92.87 -107.41
N LEU A 591 -79.41 93.22 -106.14
CA LEU A 591 -80.08 94.47 -105.76
C LEU A 591 -79.25 95.72 -106.10
N ARG A 592 -77.93 95.69 -105.90
CA ARG A 592 -77.03 96.81 -106.24
C ARG A 592 -76.99 97.10 -107.75
N GLN A 593 -77.03 96.08 -108.60
CA GLN A 593 -77.10 96.30 -110.05
C GLN A 593 -78.39 97.03 -110.48
N ARG A 594 -79.56 96.64 -109.93
CA ARG A 594 -80.85 97.31 -110.22
C ARG A 594 -80.90 98.76 -109.75
N VAL A 595 -80.27 99.07 -108.63
CA VAL A 595 -80.15 100.45 -108.13
C VAL A 595 -79.26 101.28 -109.06
N SER A 596 -78.16 100.72 -109.59
CA SER A 596 -77.29 101.44 -110.53
C SER A 596 -77.94 101.76 -111.88
N GLU A 597 -78.83 100.89 -112.38
CA GLU A 597 -79.60 101.13 -113.61
C GLU A 597 -80.66 102.23 -113.41
N SER A 598 -81.34 102.24 -112.27
CA SER A 598 -82.32 103.29 -111.91
C SER A 598 -81.67 104.67 -111.73
N ASP A 599 -80.44 104.72 -111.18
CA ASP A 599 -79.68 105.96 -110.98
C ASP A 599 -79.18 106.56 -112.31
N ARG A 600 -78.96 105.72 -113.33
CA ARG A 600 -78.56 106.17 -114.68
C ARG A 600 -79.74 106.79 -115.43
N GLU A 601 -80.96 106.29 -115.23
CA GLU A 601 -82.19 106.88 -115.76
C GLU A 601 -82.52 108.24 -115.10
N LEU A 602 -82.32 108.38 -113.79
CA LEU A 602 -82.54 109.64 -113.05
C LEU A 602 -81.58 110.76 -113.46
N ARG A 603 -80.31 110.46 -113.79
CA ARG A 603 -79.33 111.47 -114.21
C ARG A 603 -79.57 112.03 -115.62
N MET A 604 -80.22 111.27 -116.52
CA MET A 604 -80.66 111.83 -117.82
C MET A 604 -81.85 112.78 -117.66
N MET A 605 -82.70 112.60 -116.64
CA MET A 605 -83.90 113.41 -116.41
C MET A 605 -83.64 114.82 -115.87
N GLN A 606 -82.46 115.12 -115.31
CA GLN A 606 -82.21 116.41 -114.62
C GLN A 606 -81.61 117.55 -115.49
N ARG A 607 -81.37 117.36 -116.79
CA ARG A 607 -80.67 118.38 -117.62
C ARG A 607 -81.48 119.05 -118.75
N SER A 608 -82.77 118.77 -118.94
CA SER A 608 -83.54 119.38 -120.06
C SER A 608 -84.77 120.17 -119.62
N ARG A 609 -84.79 121.47 -119.99
CA ARG A 609 -85.78 122.49 -119.59
C ARG A 609 -87.15 122.41 -120.31
N SER A 610 -87.36 121.50 -121.25
CA SER A 610 -88.64 121.33 -121.96
C SER A 610 -89.70 120.52 -121.19
N TRP A 611 -89.37 119.95 -120.03
CA TRP A 611 -90.24 119.07 -119.25
C TRP A 611 -91.21 119.78 -118.28
N ARG A 612 -91.26 121.11 -118.27
CA ARG A 612 -92.15 121.89 -117.40
C ARG A 612 -93.56 122.15 -117.96
N MET A 613 -93.90 121.64 -119.15
CA MET A 613 -95.19 121.91 -119.82
C MET A 613 -95.97 120.67 -120.33
N MET A 614 -95.58 119.43 -120.01
CA MET A 614 -96.36 118.24 -120.39
C MET A 614 -96.47 117.23 -119.23
N LEU A 615 -97.04 117.69 -118.11
CA LEU A 615 -97.30 116.88 -116.92
C LEU A 615 -98.71 116.25 -116.84
N PRO A 616 -99.62 116.36 -117.83
CA PRO A 616 -100.81 115.50 -117.77
C PRO A 616 -101.24 114.94 -119.13
N LEU A 617 -100.57 113.91 -119.69
CA LEU A 617 -101.11 113.06 -120.78
C LEU A 617 -100.31 111.76 -121.08
N ARG A 618 -99.64 111.14 -120.09
CA ARG A 618 -99.02 109.81 -120.24
C ARG A 618 -99.24 108.94 -118.99
N GLN A 619 -100.51 108.69 -118.69
CA GLN A 619 -100.92 107.44 -118.06
C GLN A 619 -101.45 106.49 -119.14
N LEU A 620 -101.50 105.20 -118.82
CA LEU A 620 -102.21 104.11 -119.52
C LEU A 620 -101.46 103.47 -120.71
N GLY A 621 -100.67 102.43 -120.41
CA GLY A 621 -100.11 101.56 -121.45
C GLY A 621 -99.44 100.26 -121.02
N ARG A 622 -99.10 100.03 -119.74
CA ARG A 622 -98.37 98.81 -119.34
C ARG A 622 -98.86 98.18 -118.04
N LEU A 623 -100.18 98.01 -117.94
CA LEU A 623 -100.86 97.11 -117.01
C LEU A 623 -101.86 96.21 -117.76
N ALA A 624 -101.43 95.61 -118.86
CA ALA A 624 -102.22 94.64 -119.60
C ALA A 624 -101.33 93.72 -120.46
N ARG A 625 -100.63 92.76 -119.84
CA ARG A 625 -100.20 91.52 -120.49
C ARG A 625 -99.81 90.45 -119.46
N LYS A 626 -100.73 89.49 -119.29
CA LYS A 626 -100.54 88.06 -118.96
C LYS A 626 -100.23 87.71 -117.49
N MET A 627 -101.25 87.58 -116.63
CA MET A 627 -101.92 86.30 -116.29
C MET A 627 -101.93 85.20 -117.37
N ARG A 628 -101.59 83.95 -116.98
CA ARG A 628 -102.22 82.65 -117.37
C ARG A 628 -101.56 81.49 -116.58
N LEU A 629 -102.33 80.73 -115.76
CA LEU A 629 -102.65 79.28 -115.81
C LEU A 629 -101.43 78.31 -115.78
N THR A 630 -101.31 77.18 -115.05
CA THR A 630 -102.26 76.19 -114.45
C THR A 630 -101.51 75.01 -113.75
N ARG A 631 -102.27 74.17 -112.99
CA ARG A 631 -102.11 72.73 -112.58
C ARG A 631 -101.34 72.38 -111.28
N LEU A 632 -101.93 71.76 -110.22
CA LEU A 632 -102.47 70.38 -110.00
C LEU A 632 -101.34 69.30 -109.88
N LEU A 633 -101.09 68.60 -108.75
CA LEU A 633 -101.79 67.41 -108.17
C LEU A 633 -101.15 66.94 -106.82
N ARG A 634 -101.94 66.23 -105.99
CA ARG A 634 -101.62 65.35 -104.81
C ARG A 634 -100.92 64.00 -105.24
N PRO A 635 -100.75 62.93 -104.41
CA PRO A 635 -100.12 62.68 -103.07
C PRO A 635 -99.34 61.31 -102.98
N PHE A 636 -98.87 60.85 -101.80
CA PHE A 636 -98.88 59.47 -101.17
C PHE A 636 -97.72 59.30 -100.14
N ALA A 637 -97.93 59.11 -98.82
CA ALA A 637 -98.38 57.93 -98.03
C ALA A 637 -97.34 56.78 -98.00
N ARG A 638 -96.73 56.40 -96.87
CA ARG A 638 -97.18 55.54 -95.73
C ARG A 638 -96.37 54.22 -95.70
N ILE A 639 -95.94 53.87 -94.48
CA ILE A 639 -95.99 52.51 -93.88
C ILE A 639 -94.84 51.51 -94.12
N MET A 640 -94.23 51.19 -92.97
CA MET A 640 -93.73 49.91 -92.45
C MET A 640 -92.54 49.20 -93.08
N GLY A 641 -91.72 48.66 -92.17
CA GLY A 641 -90.92 47.47 -92.45
C GLY A 641 -89.93 47.15 -91.34
N LEU A 642 -90.39 46.44 -90.32
CA LEU A 642 -89.55 45.65 -89.41
C LEU A 642 -88.73 44.59 -90.17
N GLY A 643 -87.62 44.17 -89.55
CA GLY A 643 -86.86 42.95 -89.84
C GLY A 643 -85.38 43.27 -90.07
N LYS A 644 -84.41 42.78 -89.31
CA LYS A 644 -84.30 41.71 -88.31
C LYS A 644 -83.30 42.13 -87.24
#